data_AF-A0A7X3USM8-F1
#
_entry.id   AF-A0A7X3USM8-F1
#
_cell.length_a   1.000
_cell.length_b   1.000
_cell.length_c   1.000
_cell.angle_alpha   90.00
_cell.angle_beta   90.00
_cell.angle_gamma   90.00
#
_symmetry.space_group_name_H-M   'P 1'
#
loop_
_entity.id
_entity.type
_entity.pdbx_description
1 polymer ?
#
loop_
_entity_poly.entity_id
_entity_poly.type
_entity_poly.pdbx_seq_one_letter_code
_entity_poly.pdbx_strand_id
1 'polypeptide(L)'
;MTETTGRHRHFVLAGFTETEAYRYPGGGGDGSSIPEQDRIRHGEALRGQINRLRDVAENARAVQREAGMEDGLGLQVEFESFPGIELAFESLARERSGIELLNVRQEESRSLATVFVPDGKLDHFENLIRDYLAEKRDKAGNLRDNRRLVDTIRQIRAASLRALWTDDSGTYPTPGEGPVWWEVWLPVRRDRRATTEFFRVRADAQDMDVAPGELRFPERTVLLARASLEQMQHSMVTLNNIAELRRPKETAEFFDSSPANEQSEWLDDLLSRTRFVTGTEQCPYVCLLDTGVNRGHPLIDPALASDDLHTVEPSWGTDDEDGHGTGMAGLALAGNLTDLLAGNGLLELSHRLESVKLLPKDDATGTDPHLHGYLTVEAVARPEITDPSRLRVFGMTITARDNRDRGRPSAWSSAIDALASDVDGYGAHPRLLIVSAGNIENLNAWSNYPDSNETDGVHDPAQAWNALTVGACTDLVRITDEDAGGYTPIAPVGGLSPFSTTSLTWERHWPLKPDVVFEGGNAARDSLSAVWMPSLSLLTTHHLPSVRHFTTANATSAANALASRFAARVMSVYPELWPETVRALIVHSAEWTSEMKRQFLPTTGNPSKNDHHNLLRRCGFGVPDVNRALWSVNNSLTMVVEESLSPFKRETGKQPTLRDMHLHSLPWPIDVLGSLGETRVEMRVTLSYFIEPNPSRRGVRSRYRYESHGLRFDVKRPTESTDEFRRRINLAARDEDEGIQRNSGNDPAWLIGTQARHRGSLHGDIWQGTAADLASREVIGVYPTSGWWKTRPALERYDQSARYALVVSIKAPEVDVDLYTEVANVVASEVEIEA
;
A
#
# COMPACT_ATOMS: atom_id res chain seq x y z
N MET A 1 12.83 -23.46 2.02
CA MET A 1 11.91 -22.46 2.57
C MET A 1 12.08 -22.48 4.09
N THR A 2 12.52 -21.39 4.69
CA THR A 2 12.53 -21.22 6.15
C THR A 2 11.21 -20.58 6.57
N GLU A 3 10.46 -21.22 7.46
CA GLU A 3 9.15 -20.74 7.91
C GLU A 3 9.32 -19.44 8.71
N THR A 4 8.91 -18.32 8.11
CA THR A 4 8.77 -17.04 8.83
C THR A 4 7.45 -17.08 9.61
N THR A 5 7.54 -17.36 10.90
CA THR A 5 6.41 -17.54 11.81
C THR A 5 5.40 -16.39 11.72
N GLY A 6 4.12 -16.72 11.53
CA GLY A 6 3.01 -15.76 11.50
C GLY A 6 2.64 -15.18 10.14
N ARG A 7 3.23 -15.68 9.03
CA ARG A 7 2.81 -15.36 7.65
C ARG A 7 2.22 -16.57 6.96
N HIS A 8 1.06 -16.40 6.34
CA HIS A 8 0.29 -17.46 5.69
C HIS A 8 -0.14 -17.03 4.28
N ARG A 9 -0.33 -17.98 3.34
CA ARG A 9 -0.96 -17.65 2.04
C ARG A 9 -2.42 -17.20 2.27
N HIS A 10 -2.95 -16.39 1.36
CA HIS A 10 -4.37 -16.05 1.33
C HIS A 10 -5.22 -17.30 1.04
N PHE A 11 -6.46 -17.33 1.55
CA PHE A 11 -7.40 -18.39 1.23
C PHE A 11 -7.97 -18.16 -0.17
N VAL A 12 -7.62 -19.02 -1.13
CA VAL A 12 -8.31 -19.10 -2.43
C VAL A 12 -9.45 -20.11 -2.27
N LEU A 13 -10.69 -19.64 -2.40
CA LEU A 13 -11.90 -20.36 -2.00
C LEU A 13 -12.71 -20.80 -3.23
N ALA A 14 -13.14 -22.06 -3.20
CA ALA A 14 -14.12 -22.65 -4.11
C ALA A 14 -15.24 -23.31 -3.29
N GLY A 15 -16.39 -23.60 -3.89
CA GLY A 15 -17.55 -24.21 -3.19
C GLY A 15 -18.44 -23.20 -2.44
N PHE A 16 -17.86 -22.17 -1.83
CA PHE A 16 -18.54 -21.12 -1.03
C PHE A 16 -19.48 -20.16 -1.81
N THR A 17 -19.98 -20.54 -3.00
CA THR A 17 -20.80 -19.70 -3.89
C THR A 17 -22.15 -20.37 -4.22
N GLU A 18 -23.27 -19.74 -3.84
CA GLU A 18 -24.61 -20.13 -4.27
C GLU A 18 -25.07 -19.28 -5.46
N THR A 19 -25.28 -19.90 -6.63
CA THR A 19 -25.85 -19.24 -7.82
C THR A 19 -27.38 -19.21 -7.76
N GLU A 20 -27.95 -18.01 -7.60
CA GLU A 20 -29.38 -17.79 -7.43
C GLU A 20 -30.08 -17.07 -8.59
N ALA A 21 -31.39 -17.30 -8.69
CA ALA A 21 -32.30 -16.58 -9.57
C ALA A 21 -33.31 -15.72 -8.78
N TYR A 22 -32.98 -14.44 -8.56
CA TYR A 22 -33.84 -13.30 -8.14
C TYR A 22 -35.14 -13.63 -7.32
N ARG A 23 -35.08 -13.71 -5.96
CA ARG A 23 -36.21 -14.01 -5.00
C ARG A 23 -36.09 -13.40 -3.54
N TYR A 24 -36.81 -13.93 -2.51
CA TYR A 24 -37.44 -13.30 -1.28
C TYR A 24 -37.84 -14.39 -0.18
N PRO A 25 -38.18 -14.17 1.16
CA PRO A 25 -37.90 -13.07 2.15
C PRO A 25 -37.96 -13.27 3.78
N GLY A 26 -36.88 -13.14 4.61
CA GLY A 26 -36.81 -12.90 6.13
C GLY A 26 -36.12 -13.98 7.04
N GLY A 27 -35.56 -13.83 8.29
CA GLY A 27 -35.22 -12.71 9.26
C GLY A 27 -34.39 -13.14 10.55
N GLY A 28 -33.28 -12.47 10.99
CA GLY A 28 -32.46 -12.66 12.28
C GLY A 28 -30.94 -13.03 12.14
N GLY A 29 -29.96 -13.06 13.10
CA GLY A 29 -29.70 -12.64 14.55
C GLY A 29 -29.07 -13.76 15.47
N ASP A 30 -28.22 -13.67 16.56
CA ASP A 30 -27.32 -12.72 17.34
C ASP A 30 -26.81 -13.44 18.68
N GLY A 31 -25.65 -13.38 19.42
CA GLY A 31 -24.26 -12.76 19.43
C GLY A 31 -23.41 -12.99 20.77
N SER A 32 -22.09 -12.58 20.88
CA SER A 32 -21.12 -12.51 22.08
C SER A 32 -20.30 -13.80 22.56
N SER A 33 -19.18 -13.90 23.36
CA SER A 33 -18.16 -13.07 24.16
C SER A 33 -16.80 -13.83 24.54
N ILE A 34 -15.74 -13.26 25.22
CA ILE A 34 -14.30 -13.77 25.42
C ILE A 34 -13.76 -14.01 26.91
N PRO A 35 -12.61 -14.70 27.21
CA PRO A 35 -12.16 -15.20 28.57
C PRO A 35 -10.90 -14.57 29.29
N GLU A 36 -10.21 -15.28 30.24
CA GLU A 36 -9.44 -14.75 31.44
C GLU A 36 -7.96 -15.23 31.72
N GLN A 37 -7.28 -14.62 32.74
CA GLN A 37 -5.85 -14.81 33.18
C GLN A 37 -5.60 -14.82 34.73
N ASP A 38 -4.47 -15.40 35.22
CA ASP A 38 -4.05 -15.43 36.66
C ASP A 38 -3.27 -14.18 37.14
N ARG A 39 -3.72 -13.64 38.27
CA ARG A 39 -3.46 -12.28 38.75
C ARG A 39 -2.30 -12.13 39.72
N ILE A 40 -2.22 -12.99 40.74
CA ILE A 40 -1.36 -12.72 41.93
C ILE A 40 0.11 -12.92 41.58
N ARG A 41 0.42 -14.00 40.85
CA ARG A 41 1.77 -14.35 40.42
C ARG A 41 2.40 -13.28 39.53
N HIS A 42 1.59 -12.65 38.69
CA HIS A 42 2.05 -11.70 37.68
C HIS A 42 2.42 -10.33 38.28
N GLY A 43 1.50 -9.72 39.03
CA GLY A 43 1.72 -8.39 39.60
C GLY A 43 2.92 -8.32 40.57
N GLU A 44 3.17 -9.37 41.34
CA GLU A 44 4.34 -9.45 42.23
C GLU A 44 5.67 -9.49 41.46
N ALA A 45 5.73 -10.20 40.33
CA ALA A 45 6.92 -10.28 39.49
C ALA A 45 7.27 -8.89 38.89
N LEU A 46 6.28 -8.15 38.41
CA LEU A 46 6.47 -6.80 37.86
C LEU A 46 6.85 -5.78 38.95
N ARG A 47 6.25 -5.86 40.16
CA ARG A 47 6.64 -5.00 41.29
C ARG A 47 8.11 -5.16 41.66
N GLY A 48 8.63 -6.39 41.64
CA GLY A 48 10.04 -6.68 41.86
C GLY A 48 10.99 -6.12 40.79
N GLN A 49 10.50 -5.81 39.59
CA GLN A 49 11.27 -5.19 38.52
C GLN A 49 11.37 -3.67 38.70
N ILE A 50 10.25 -2.98 39.01
CA ILE A 50 10.23 -1.53 39.27
C ILE A 50 11.19 -1.15 40.41
N ASN A 51 11.23 -1.94 41.48
CA ASN A 51 12.11 -1.65 42.61
C ASN A 51 13.60 -1.61 42.22
N ARG A 52 14.05 -2.42 41.26
CA ARG A 52 15.42 -2.39 40.73
C ARG A 52 15.73 -1.17 39.87
N LEU A 53 14.72 -0.45 39.38
CA LEU A 53 14.90 0.79 38.62
C LEU A 53 15.08 2.02 39.51
N ARG A 54 14.79 1.92 40.82
CA ARG A 54 15.01 3.03 41.77
C ARG A 54 16.51 3.34 41.89
N ASP A 55 17.34 2.32 42.12
CA ASP A 55 18.80 2.45 42.22
C ASP A 55 19.42 3.06 40.95
N VAL A 56 18.90 2.66 39.77
CA VAL A 56 19.34 3.17 38.46
C VAL A 56 18.92 4.63 38.28
N ALA A 57 17.70 5.00 38.67
CA ALA A 57 17.20 6.36 38.58
C ALA A 57 17.93 7.32 39.53
N GLU A 58 18.28 6.89 40.74
CA GLU A 58 19.07 7.72 41.68
C GLU A 58 20.48 8.00 41.15
N ASN A 59 21.14 7.00 40.54
CA ASN A 59 22.44 7.20 39.91
C ASN A 59 22.34 8.11 38.66
N ALA A 60 21.37 7.88 37.77
CA ALA A 60 21.14 8.72 36.60
C ALA A 60 20.89 10.18 36.97
N ARG A 61 20.08 10.43 38.01
CA ARG A 61 19.80 11.76 38.57
C ARG A 61 21.05 12.46 39.11
N ALA A 62 21.98 11.74 39.73
CA ALA A 62 23.24 12.30 40.21
C ALA A 62 24.10 12.79 39.03
N VAL A 63 24.31 11.93 38.04
CA VAL A 63 25.07 12.25 36.81
C VAL A 63 24.44 13.40 36.04
N GLN A 64 23.11 13.44 35.88
CA GLN A 64 22.40 14.53 35.20
C GLN A 64 22.59 15.89 35.91
N ARG A 65 22.61 15.91 37.25
CA ARG A 65 22.84 17.13 38.03
C ARG A 65 24.28 17.60 38.01
N GLU A 66 25.25 16.69 38.10
CA GLU A 66 26.68 17.01 37.93
C GLU A 66 26.96 17.53 36.51
N ALA A 67 26.23 17.01 35.52
CA ALA A 67 26.20 17.54 34.16
C ALA A 67 25.45 18.88 34.00
N GLY A 68 24.85 19.45 35.04
CA GLY A 68 24.18 20.76 34.99
C GLY A 68 22.78 20.77 34.35
N MET A 69 22.04 19.67 34.37
CA MET A 69 20.60 19.68 34.05
C MET A 69 19.78 20.23 35.23
N GLU A 70 19.17 21.40 35.06
CA GLU A 70 18.27 21.99 36.06
C GLU A 70 16.82 21.48 35.94
N ASP A 71 16.37 21.19 34.71
CA ASP A 71 15.00 20.75 34.37
C ASP A 71 15.08 19.50 33.46
N GLY A 72 14.06 18.65 33.48
CA GLY A 72 14.04 17.42 32.66
C GLY A 72 14.83 16.22 33.21
N LEU A 73 15.10 16.18 34.53
CA LEU A 73 15.70 15.02 35.21
C LEU A 73 14.77 13.79 35.16
N GLY A 74 15.30 12.60 34.88
CA GLY A 74 14.52 11.36 34.75
C GLY A 74 15.28 10.15 34.21
N LEU A 75 14.57 9.06 33.94
CA LEU A 75 15.10 7.81 33.41
C LEU A 75 14.24 7.31 32.23
N GLN A 76 14.88 6.89 31.14
CA GLN A 76 14.22 6.15 30.06
C GLN A 76 14.02 4.68 30.50
N VAL A 77 12.76 4.23 30.50
CA VAL A 77 12.31 2.90 30.94
C VAL A 77 11.63 2.18 29.77
N GLU A 78 12.07 0.97 29.50
CA GLU A 78 11.56 0.11 28.43
C GLU A 78 10.64 -0.97 29.01
N PHE A 79 9.46 -1.13 28.40
CA PHE A 79 8.44 -2.12 28.73
C PHE A 79 8.33 -3.13 27.59
N GLU A 80 8.50 -4.43 27.89
CA GLU A 80 8.41 -5.57 26.96
C GLU A 80 7.10 -6.33 27.20
N SER A 81 6.35 -6.67 26.14
CA SER A 81 5.14 -7.49 26.23
C SER A 81 5.42 -8.99 26.22
N PHE A 82 4.38 -9.79 26.47
CA PHE A 82 4.44 -11.23 26.15
C PHE A 82 4.41 -11.45 24.63
N PRO A 83 4.98 -12.55 24.11
CA PRO A 83 4.86 -12.89 22.69
C PRO A 83 3.40 -12.93 22.22
N GLY A 84 3.13 -12.38 21.04
CA GLY A 84 1.78 -12.20 20.47
C GLY A 84 1.06 -10.98 21.03
N ILE A 85 0.95 -10.90 22.37
CA ILE A 85 0.17 -9.89 23.08
C ILE A 85 0.75 -8.48 22.84
N GLU A 86 -0.04 -7.61 22.22
CA GLU A 86 0.30 -6.20 22.06
C GLU A 86 0.29 -5.46 23.41
N LEU A 87 1.25 -4.55 23.59
CA LEU A 87 1.37 -3.74 24.80
C LEU A 87 0.39 -2.56 24.75
N ALA A 88 -0.38 -2.30 25.81
CA ALA A 88 -1.32 -1.17 25.89
C ALA A 88 -0.61 0.20 26.08
N PHE A 89 0.28 0.57 25.15
CA PHE A 89 1.30 1.61 25.27
C PHE A 89 0.74 3.01 25.55
N GLU A 90 -0.44 3.36 25.02
CA GLU A 90 -1.11 4.64 25.31
C GLU A 90 -1.29 4.88 26.81
N SER A 91 -1.54 3.82 27.58
CA SER A 91 -1.75 3.87 29.03
C SER A 91 -0.46 3.88 29.87
N LEU A 92 0.71 3.79 29.22
CA LEU A 92 2.01 4.05 29.83
C LEU A 92 2.40 5.55 29.77
N ALA A 93 1.87 6.30 28.81
CA ALA A 93 2.10 7.74 28.67
C ALA A 93 1.24 8.54 29.67
N ARG A 94 1.77 9.65 30.20
CA ARG A 94 1.01 10.53 31.12
C ARG A 94 1.54 11.95 31.18
N GLU A 95 1.18 12.76 30.18
CA GLU A 95 1.49 14.19 30.05
C GLU A 95 1.39 14.98 31.36
N ARG A 96 0.27 14.84 32.09
CA ARG A 96 -0.01 15.55 33.35
C ARG A 96 0.96 15.21 34.49
N SER A 97 1.80 14.19 34.32
CA SER A 97 2.86 13.79 35.24
C SER A 97 4.27 13.94 34.64
N GLY A 98 4.38 14.41 33.39
CA GLY A 98 5.63 14.54 32.64
C GLY A 98 6.15 13.22 32.05
N ILE A 99 5.34 12.15 32.04
CA ILE A 99 5.73 10.84 31.52
C ILE A 99 5.42 10.81 30.02
N GLU A 100 6.45 10.66 29.19
CA GLU A 100 6.40 10.80 27.72
C GLU A 100 6.78 9.46 27.06
N LEU A 101 5.95 8.97 26.14
CA LEU A 101 6.30 7.83 25.29
C LEU A 101 7.26 8.31 24.19
N LEU A 102 8.47 7.75 24.13
CA LEU A 102 9.51 8.17 23.20
C LEU A 102 9.43 7.41 21.88
N ASN A 103 9.36 6.08 21.97
CA ASN A 103 9.22 5.17 20.83
C ASN A 103 8.46 3.89 21.22
N VAL A 104 7.92 3.19 20.23
CA VAL A 104 7.42 1.81 20.31
C VAL A 104 8.00 1.06 19.11
N ARG A 105 8.49 -0.16 19.32
CA ARG A 105 8.98 -1.05 18.26
C ARG A 105 8.51 -2.49 18.50
N GLN A 106 8.44 -3.27 17.43
CA GLN A 106 8.23 -4.72 17.50
C GLN A 106 9.58 -5.41 17.29
N GLU A 107 9.94 -6.36 18.16
CA GLU A 107 11.16 -7.18 18.02
C GLU A 107 10.74 -8.66 18.16
N GLU A 108 10.99 -9.46 17.10
CA GLU A 108 10.40 -10.79 16.86
C GLU A 108 8.85 -10.79 16.87
N SER A 109 8.26 -11.03 18.04
CA SER A 109 6.82 -11.18 18.31
C SER A 109 6.41 -10.43 19.59
N ARG A 110 7.24 -9.48 20.04
CA ARG A 110 7.08 -8.74 21.29
C ARG A 110 7.12 -7.24 21.04
N SER A 111 6.20 -6.52 21.65
CA SER A 111 6.15 -5.07 21.65
C SER A 111 7.06 -4.50 22.73
N LEU A 112 7.86 -3.51 22.37
CA LEU A 112 8.83 -2.82 23.22
C LEU A 112 8.55 -1.33 23.18
N ALA A 113 8.08 -0.76 24.30
CA ALA A 113 7.76 0.65 24.44
C ALA A 113 8.76 1.36 25.36
N THR A 114 9.42 2.40 24.84
CA THR A 114 10.40 3.20 25.60
C THR A 114 9.75 4.49 26.10
N VAL A 115 9.71 4.68 27.41
CA VAL A 115 9.00 5.78 28.10
C VAL A 115 9.99 6.58 28.95
N PHE A 116 9.98 7.90 28.80
CA PHE A 116 10.69 8.79 29.73
C PHE A 116 9.90 8.97 31.03
N VAL A 117 10.52 8.63 32.15
CA VAL A 117 9.93 8.73 33.49
C VAL A 117 10.70 9.80 34.30
N PRO A 118 10.08 10.95 34.63
CA PRO A 118 10.75 12.01 35.38
C PRO A 118 11.17 11.61 36.79
N ASP A 119 12.08 12.39 37.37
CA ASP A 119 12.50 12.30 38.78
C ASP A 119 11.29 12.20 39.73
N GLY A 120 11.30 11.19 40.59
CA GLY A 120 10.20 10.88 41.51
C GLY A 120 8.90 10.38 40.89
N LYS A 121 8.87 9.91 39.62
CA LYS A 121 7.66 9.40 38.94
C LYS A 121 7.55 7.89 38.78
N LEU A 122 8.60 7.11 39.09
CA LEU A 122 8.54 5.62 39.10
C LEU A 122 7.39 5.10 39.98
N ASP A 123 7.11 5.79 41.08
CA ASP A 123 5.95 5.56 41.97
C ASP A 123 4.63 5.41 41.22
N HIS A 124 4.44 6.05 40.05
CA HIS A 124 3.21 5.92 39.28
C HIS A 124 2.96 4.46 38.86
N PHE A 125 3.96 3.78 38.32
CA PHE A 125 3.84 2.42 37.82
C PHE A 125 3.70 1.42 38.99
N GLU A 126 4.35 1.68 40.13
CA GLU A 126 4.12 0.93 41.36
C GLU A 126 2.66 1.07 41.86
N ASN A 127 2.08 2.28 41.79
CA ASN A 127 0.67 2.50 42.11
C ASN A 127 -0.27 1.70 41.19
N LEU A 128 0.03 1.59 39.89
CA LEU A 128 -0.77 0.81 38.93
C LEU A 128 -0.76 -0.70 39.28
N ILE A 129 0.43 -1.26 39.56
CA ILE A 129 0.59 -2.67 39.94
C ILE A 129 -0.02 -2.98 41.32
N ARG A 130 0.07 -2.05 42.28
CA ARG A 130 -0.60 -2.22 43.58
C ARG A 130 -2.12 -2.18 43.43
N ASP A 131 -2.65 -1.26 42.63
CA ASP A 131 -4.09 -1.18 42.35
C ASP A 131 -4.59 -2.45 41.61
N TYR A 132 -3.74 -3.06 40.79
CA TYR A 132 -3.96 -4.37 40.15
C TYR A 132 -3.96 -5.53 41.15
N LEU A 133 -2.93 -5.64 42.01
CA LEU A 133 -2.86 -6.69 43.04
C LEU A 133 -3.99 -6.60 44.08
N ALA A 134 -4.59 -5.42 44.25
CA ALA A 134 -5.64 -5.15 45.23
C ALA A 134 -7.08 -5.30 44.69
N GLU A 135 -7.30 -5.82 43.47
CA GLU A 135 -8.64 -5.96 42.85
C GLU A 135 -9.45 -4.64 42.91
N LYS A 136 -8.78 -3.50 42.73
CA LYS A 136 -9.35 -2.19 43.08
C LYS A 136 -10.66 -1.91 42.34
N ARG A 137 -11.73 -1.62 43.09
CA ARG A 137 -13.06 -1.28 42.55
C ARG A 137 -13.41 0.19 42.78
N ASP A 138 -14.26 0.74 41.92
CA ASP A 138 -14.85 2.07 42.12
C ASP A 138 -16.14 2.04 42.96
N LYS A 139 -16.70 3.22 43.22
CA LYS A 139 -17.90 3.37 44.07
C LYS A 139 -19.17 2.71 43.52
N ALA A 140 -19.17 2.27 42.27
CA ALA A 140 -20.26 1.52 41.65
C ALA A 140 -19.95 0.01 41.53
N GLY A 141 -18.81 -0.46 42.06
CA GLY A 141 -18.41 -1.88 42.09
C GLY A 141 -17.60 -2.36 40.88
N ASN A 142 -17.42 -1.51 39.87
CA ASN A 142 -16.66 -1.82 38.66
C ASN A 142 -15.17 -1.97 38.99
N LEU A 143 -14.47 -2.88 38.30
CA LEU A 143 -13.03 -3.00 38.39
C LEU A 143 -12.34 -1.75 37.80
N ARG A 144 -11.40 -1.19 38.56
CA ARG A 144 -10.50 -0.07 38.23
C ARG A 144 -9.10 -0.41 38.73
N ASP A 145 -8.64 -1.55 38.26
CA ASP A 145 -7.48 -2.30 38.70
C ASP A 145 -6.35 -2.32 37.65
N ASN A 146 -6.56 -1.66 36.50
CA ASN A 146 -5.62 -1.58 35.38
C ASN A 146 -5.31 -2.95 34.72
N ARG A 147 -6.18 -3.97 34.88
CA ARG A 147 -5.96 -5.34 34.36
C ARG A 147 -5.53 -5.37 32.88
N ARG A 148 -6.26 -4.65 32.01
CA ARG A 148 -5.98 -4.54 30.56
C ARG A 148 -4.58 -4.03 30.22
N LEU A 149 -3.91 -3.29 31.10
CA LEU A 149 -2.51 -2.89 30.91
C LEU A 149 -1.58 -3.94 31.52
N VAL A 150 -1.78 -4.27 32.80
CA VAL A 150 -0.80 -5.06 33.56
C VAL A 150 -0.67 -6.49 33.02
N ASP A 151 -1.76 -7.10 32.54
CA ASP A 151 -1.73 -8.44 31.92
C ASP A 151 -0.93 -8.47 30.59
N THR A 152 -0.67 -7.32 29.95
CA THR A 152 0.16 -7.24 28.71
C THR A 152 1.66 -7.11 28.98
N ILE A 153 2.06 -6.53 30.11
CA ILE A 153 3.47 -6.24 30.43
C ILE A 153 4.15 -7.53 30.92
N ARG A 154 5.18 -8.01 30.21
CA ARG A 154 6.04 -9.13 30.65
C ARG A 154 7.23 -8.65 31.47
N GLN A 155 7.92 -7.59 31.03
CA GLN A 155 9.15 -7.12 31.64
C GLN A 155 9.32 -5.60 31.56
N ILE A 156 9.99 -5.02 32.55
CA ILE A 156 10.31 -3.59 32.70
C ILE A 156 11.80 -3.45 33.00
N ARG A 157 12.52 -2.60 32.25
CA ARG A 157 13.97 -2.38 32.37
C ARG A 157 14.37 -0.94 32.02
N ALA A 158 15.62 -0.55 32.24
CA ALA A 158 16.14 0.74 31.76
C ALA A 158 16.48 0.63 30.26
N ALA A 159 16.32 1.72 29.51
CA ALA A 159 16.64 1.77 28.09
C ALA A 159 18.17 1.75 27.83
N SER A 160 18.57 1.37 26.61
CA SER A 160 19.95 1.39 26.12
C SER A 160 20.03 2.15 24.78
N LEU A 161 21.23 2.44 24.26
CA LEU A 161 21.39 3.06 22.94
C LEU A 161 20.62 2.29 21.84
N ARG A 162 20.65 0.94 21.87
CA ARG A 162 19.92 0.09 20.91
C ARG A 162 18.40 0.18 21.07
N ALA A 163 17.87 0.62 22.22
CA ALA A 163 16.44 0.88 22.42
C ALA A 163 15.97 2.22 21.82
N LEU A 164 16.90 3.07 21.38
CA LEU A 164 16.62 4.30 20.64
C LEU A 164 16.72 4.10 19.13
N TRP A 165 17.26 2.97 18.64
CA TRP A 165 17.32 2.68 17.21
C TRP A 165 15.92 2.34 16.68
N THR A 166 15.50 3.04 15.62
CA THR A 166 14.19 2.85 14.95
C THR A 166 14.30 2.55 13.45
N ASP A 167 15.52 2.32 12.98
CA ASP A 167 15.83 1.81 11.65
C ASP A 167 15.94 0.26 11.70
N ASP A 168 16.26 -0.38 10.58
CA ASP A 168 16.43 -1.84 10.55
C ASP A 168 17.51 -2.33 11.55
N SER A 169 17.26 -3.49 12.15
CA SER A 169 18.14 -4.07 13.17
C SER A 169 19.51 -4.51 12.64
N GLY A 170 19.64 -4.74 11.33
CA GLY A 170 20.88 -5.07 10.62
C GLY A 170 21.66 -3.85 10.13
N THR A 171 21.10 -2.64 10.15
CA THR A 171 21.81 -1.39 9.83
C THR A 171 22.40 -0.70 11.06
N TYR A 172 22.18 -1.24 12.26
CA TYR A 172 22.75 -0.73 13.52
C TYR A 172 24.29 -0.84 13.52
N PRO A 173 25.03 0.26 13.72
CA PRO A 173 26.49 0.26 13.65
C PRO A 173 27.16 -0.74 14.60
N THR A 174 28.25 -1.33 14.12
CA THR A 174 29.00 -2.39 14.81
C THR A 174 30.10 -1.85 15.72
N PRO A 175 30.44 -2.50 16.85
CA PRO A 175 31.55 -2.05 17.71
C PRO A 175 32.88 -2.08 16.96
N GLY A 176 33.61 -0.96 16.98
CA GLY A 176 34.81 -0.75 16.18
C GLY A 176 34.58 -0.30 14.73
N GLU A 177 33.34 -0.05 14.30
CA GLU A 177 33.03 0.71 13.09
C GLU A 177 33.49 2.18 13.26
N GLY A 178 33.95 2.80 12.18
CA GLY A 178 34.41 4.20 12.22
C GLY A 178 33.27 5.20 12.47
N PRO A 179 33.56 6.51 12.58
CA PRO A 179 32.52 7.52 12.75
C PRO A 179 31.55 7.56 11.56
N VAL A 180 30.34 7.05 11.77
CA VAL A 180 29.23 7.10 10.82
C VAL A 180 28.38 8.34 11.06
N TRP A 181 27.59 8.76 10.06
CA TRP A 181 26.52 9.70 10.28
C TRP A 181 25.31 9.02 10.93
N TRP A 182 24.65 9.75 11.84
CA TRP A 182 23.45 9.37 12.57
C TRP A 182 22.35 10.39 12.28
N GLU A 183 21.13 9.92 12.01
CA GLU A 183 19.94 10.76 12.04
C GLU A 183 19.39 10.79 13.47
N VAL A 184 19.48 11.94 14.13
CA VAL A 184 19.23 12.10 15.55
C VAL A 184 17.92 12.85 15.79
N TRP A 185 16.91 12.14 16.31
CA TRP A 185 15.59 12.69 16.58
C TRP A 185 15.49 13.17 18.04
N LEU A 186 15.37 14.48 18.23
CA LEU A 186 15.22 15.12 19.52
C LEU A 186 13.73 15.45 19.80
N PRO A 187 13.21 15.24 21.02
CA PRO A 187 11.86 15.66 21.41
C PRO A 187 11.80 17.19 21.56
N VAL A 188 10.65 17.79 21.24
CA VAL A 188 10.48 19.25 21.28
C VAL A 188 10.38 19.82 22.71
N ARG A 189 9.86 19.03 23.66
CA ARG A 189 9.69 19.40 25.09
C ARG A 189 9.00 20.78 25.25
N ARG A 190 9.32 21.51 26.34
CA ARG A 190 8.81 22.87 26.59
C ARG A 190 9.47 23.94 25.70
N ASP A 191 10.72 23.72 25.32
CA ASP A 191 11.49 24.62 24.45
C ASP A 191 12.34 23.78 23.47
N ARG A 192 11.98 23.90 22.19
CA ARG A 192 12.65 23.25 21.07
C ARG A 192 14.11 23.66 20.96
N ARG A 193 14.37 24.97 21.08
CA ARG A 193 15.70 25.56 20.86
C ARG A 193 16.62 25.23 22.03
N ALA A 194 16.13 25.31 23.27
CA ALA A 194 16.92 24.88 24.42
C ALA A 194 17.35 23.40 24.27
N THR A 195 16.48 22.54 23.74
CA THR A 195 16.78 21.12 23.53
C THR A 195 17.79 20.88 22.39
N THR A 196 17.69 21.59 21.25
CA THR A 196 18.66 21.44 20.14
C THR A 196 20.03 22.05 20.44
N GLU A 197 20.08 23.23 21.07
CA GLU A 197 21.33 23.88 21.48
C GLU A 197 22.05 23.04 22.56
N PHE A 198 21.31 22.47 23.53
CA PHE A 198 21.89 21.57 24.53
C PHE A 198 22.50 20.32 23.88
N PHE A 199 21.84 19.71 22.89
CA PHE A 199 22.41 18.58 22.15
C PHE A 199 23.71 18.99 21.43
N ARG A 200 23.69 20.09 20.68
CA ARG A 200 24.86 20.58 19.92
C ARG A 200 26.07 20.80 20.85
N VAL A 201 25.88 21.42 22.01
CA VAL A 201 26.95 21.64 23.02
C VAL A 201 27.50 20.34 23.62
N ARG A 202 26.72 19.25 23.69
CA ARG A 202 27.20 17.94 24.16
C ARG A 202 27.93 17.14 23.11
N ALA A 203 27.48 17.23 21.86
CA ALA A 203 28.13 16.62 20.72
C ALA A 203 29.52 17.24 20.48
N ASP A 204 29.61 18.57 20.50
CA ASP A 204 30.87 19.34 20.44
C ASP A 204 31.84 18.93 21.56
N ALA A 205 31.35 18.85 22.81
CA ALA A 205 32.13 18.39 23.97
C ALA A 205 32.50 16.89 23.97
N GLN A 206 32.19 16.15 22.89
CA GLN A 206 32.47 14.71 22.71
C GLN A 206 33.09 14.40 21.33
N ASP A 207 33.62 15.43 20.65
CA ASP A 207 34.24 15.34 19.33
C ASP A 207 33.30 14.69 18.26
N MET A 208 32.01 15.03 18.30
CA MET A 208 31.01 14.62 17.31
C MET A 208 30.67 15.77 16.34
N ASP A 209 30.80 15.56 15.02
CA ASP A 209 30.49 16.60 14.03
C ASP A 209 28.96 16.75 13.85
N VAL A 210 28.35 17.84 14.32
CA VAL A 210 26.92 18.11 14.06
C VAL A 210 26.74 18.98 12.82
N ALA A 211 25.92 18.53 11.87
CA ALA A 211 25.59 19.29 10.67
C ALA A 211 24.86 20.61 11.03
N PRO A 212 25.03 21.69 10.24
CA PRO A 212 24.44 22.98 10.58
C PRO A 212 22.91 22.98 10.54
N GLY A 213 22.31 22.29 9.56
CA GLY A 213 20.86 22.24 9.33
C GLY A 213 20.07 21.39 10.35
N GLU A 214 18.76 21.65 10.44
CA GLU A 214 17.84 20.89 11.28
C GLU A 214 16.46 20.78 10.62
N LEU A 215 15.82 19.61 10.69
CA LEU A 215 14.45 19.40 10.21
C LEU A 215 13.46 19.56 11.36
N ARG A 216 12.36 20.29 11.15
CA ARG A 216 11.42 20.70 12.20
C ARG A 216 10.02 20.11 11.98
N PHE A 217 9.71 19.03 12.69
CA PHE A 217 8.38 18.43 12.76
C PHE A 217 7.56 19.02 13.91
N PRO A 218 6.26 18.70 14.08
CA PRO A 218 5.47 19.21 15.20
C PRO A 218 6.05 18.83 16.58
N GLU A 219 6.39 17.55 16.78
CA GLU A 219 6.79 16.96 18.07
C GLU A 219 8.28 16.58 18.17
N ARG A 220 9.01 16.65 17.04
CA ARG A 220 10.42 16.26 16.92
C ARG A 220 11.23 17.34 16.18
N THR A 221 12.52 17.40 16.46
CA THR A 221 13.51 18.12 15.63
C THR A 221 14.65 17.16 15.32
N VAL A 222 15.06 17.08 14.06
CA VAL A 222 16.05 16.10 13.59
C VAL A 222 17.33 16.79 13.18
N LEU A 223 18.46 16.25 13.62
CA LEU A 223 19.82 16.68 13.32
C LEU A 223 20.58 15.53 12.65
N LEU A 224 21.62 15.86 11.88
CA LEU A 224 22.64 14.89 11.48
C LEU A 224 23.88 15.09 12.35
N ALA A 225 24.40 14.01 12.93
CA ALA A 225 25.64 14.02 13.72
C ALA A 225 26.58 12.89 13.29
N ARG A 226 27.89 13.13 13.21
CA ARG A 226 28.89 12.10 12.89
C ARG A 226 29.62 11.66 14.14
N ALA A 227 29.58 10.37 14.45
CA ALA A 227 30.13 9.79 15.67
C ALA A 227 30.38 8.28 15.51
N SER A 228 31.32 7.69 16.26
CA SER A 228 31.40 6.23 16.40
C SER A 228 30.30 5.70 17.32
N LEU A 229 30.06 4.39 17.30
CA LEU A 229 29.13 3.73 18.22
C LEU A 229 29.50 4.00 19.69
N GLU A 230 30.79 3.96 20.01
CA GLU A 230 31.34 4.16 21.35
C GLU A 230 31.12 5.60 21.84
N GLN A 231 31.33 6.61 20.97
CA GLN A 231 31.01 8.00 21.29
C GLN A 231 29.52 8.16 21.66
N MET A 232 28.62 7.53 20.89
CA MET A 232 27.17 7.56 21.16
C MET A 232 26.78 6.79 22.43
N GLN A 233 27.47 5.69 22.77
CA GLN A 233 27.23 4.93 24.00
C GLN A 233 27.72 5.65 25.26
N HIS A 234 28.83 6.40 25.18
CA HIS A 234 29.50 7.00 26.34
C HIS A 234 28.74 8.18 26.98
N SER A 235 27.60 8.61 26.43
CA SER A 235 26.88 9.79 26.90
C SER A 235 25.45 9.53 27.36
N MET A 236 25.29 9.05 28.61
CA MET A 236 23.98 8.97 29.29
C MET A 236 23.23 10.31 29.30
N VAL A 237 23.93 11.45 29.25
CA VAL A 237 23.33 12.80 29.22
C VAL A 237 22.82 13.16 27.82
N THR A 238 23.49 12.72 26.75
CA THR A 238 22.99 12.88 25.38
C THR A 238 21.83 11.91 25.11
N LEU A 239 21.95 10.65 25.53
CA LEU A 239 20.90 9.61 25.37
C LEU A 239 19.55 10.03 25.94
N ASN A 240 19.52 10.62 27.14
CA ASN A 240 18.28 11.12 27.77
C ASN A 240 17.63 12.31 27.02
N ASN A 241 18.25 12.86 25.99
CA ASN A 241 17.70 13.90 25.11
C ASN A 241 17.38 13.39 23.70
N ILE A 242 17.69 12.14 23.39
CA ILE A 242 17.36 11.50 22.11
C ILE A 242 16.06 10.70 22.29
N ALA A 243 15.13 10.83 21.33
CA ALA A 243 13.95 9.98 21.22
C ALA A 243 14.20 8.79 20.29
N GLU A 244 14.88 9.02 19.15
CA GLU A 244 15.15 8.02 18.13
C GLU A 244 16.50 8.26 17.42
N LEU A 245 17.09 7.18 16.90
CA LEU A 245 18.28 7.14 16.06
C LEU A 245 18.04 6.26 14.82
N ARG A 246 18.56 6.69 13.67
CA ARG A 246 18.53 5.96 12.40
C ARG A 246 19.82 6.17 11.60
N ARG A 247 20.06 5.36 10.56
CA ARG A 247 21.14 5.60 9.59
C ARG A 247 20.60 6.58 8.54
N PRO A 248 21.30 7.68 8.21
CA PRO A 248 20.86 8.58 7.15
C PRO A 248 20.83 7.84 5.82
N LYS A 249 19.68 7.83 5.15
CA LYS A 249 19.52 7.16 3.85
C LYS A 249 20.30 7.88 2.77
N GLU A 250 21.12 7.15 2.01
CA GLU A 250 21.69 7.69 0.78
C GLU A 250 20.58 8.00 -0.24
N THR A 251 20.87 8.92 -1.15
CA THR A 251 19.96 9.34 -2.23
C THR A 251 20.43 8.78 -3.57
N ALA A 252 19.55 8.73 -4.56
CA ALA A 252 19.94 8.29 -5.91
C ALA A 252 21.11 9.12 -6.50
N GLU A 253 21.15 10.43 -6.21
CA GLU A 253 22.22 11.34 -6.62
C GLU A 253 23.65 10.87 -6.26
N PHE A 254 23.85 10.16 -5.14
CA PHE A 254 25.18 9.65 -4.78
C PHE A 254 25.68 8.69 -5.86
N PHE A 255 24.88 7.68 -6.19
CA PHE A 255 25.20 6.66 -7.18
C PHE A 255 25.07 7.14 -8.65
N ASP A 256 24.22 8.16 -8.90
CA ASP A 256 24.06 8.79 -10.22
C ASP A 256 25.31 9.60 -10.59
N SER A 257 25.80 10.41 -9.65
CA SER A 257 27.00 11.24 -9.81
C SER A 257 28.34 10.47 -9.65
N SER A 258 28.33 9.27 -9.02
CA SER A 258 29.51 8.40 -8.90
C SER A 258 30.21 8.18 -10.26
N PRO A 259 31.56 8.23 -10.32
CA PRO A 259 32.33 7.84 -11.50
C PRO A 259 32.01 6.41 -11.98
N ALA A 260 32.09 6.17 -13.30
CA ALA A 260 31.69 4.90 -13.90
C ALA A 260 32.47 3.67 -13.39
N ASN A 261 33.71 3.82 -12.91
CA ASN A 261 34.44 2.74 -12.24
C ASN A 261 33.83 2.40 -10.88
N GLU A 262 33.45 3.39 -10.09
CA GLU A 262 32.80 3.20 -8.79
C GLU A 262 31.40 2.61 -8.99
N GLN A 263 30.62 3.08 -9.97
CA GLN A 263 29.36 2.44 -10.36
C GLN A 263 29.54 0.97 -10.77
N SER A 264 30.71 0.60 -11.31
CA SER A 264 31.01 -0.80 -11.67
C SER A 264 31.27 -1.64 -10.42
N GLU A 265 32.01 -1.11 -9.44
CA GLU A 265 32.26 -1.77 -8.15
C GLU A 265 30.94 -1.98 -7.37
N TRP A 266 30.05 -0.97 -7.35
CA TRP A 266 28.70 -1.08 -6.78
C TRP A 266 27.81 -2.11 -7.51
N LEU A 267 27.91 -2.20 -8.84
CA LEU A 267 27.15 -3.16 -9.64
C LEU A 267 27.66 -4.60 -9.45
N ASP A 268 28.97 -4.81 -9.44
CA ASP A 268 29.59 -6.13 -9.21
C ASP A 268 29.26 -6.67 -7.82
N ASP A 269 29.26 -5.82 -6.78
CA ASP A 269 28.77 -6.21 -5.45
C ASP A 269 27.29 -6.63 -5.50
N LEU A 270 26.40 -5.78 -6.03
CA LEU A 270 24.97 -6.10 -6.14
C LEU A 270 24.72 -7.41 -6.87
N LEU A 271 25.40 -7.63 -8.01
CA LEU A 271 25.29 -8.87 -8.80
C LEU A 271 25.76 -10.09 -8.01
N SER A 272 26.84 -9.98 -7.22
CA SER A 272 27.37 -11.09 -6.41
C SER A 272 26.37 -11.63 -5.37
N ARG A 273 25.42 -10.78 -4.93
CA ARG A 273 24.33 -11.09 -4.00
C ARG A 273 22.93 -10.99 -4.63
N THR A 274 22.85 -11.06 -5.96
CA THR A 274 21.57 -11.17 -6.70
C THR A 274 21.33 -12.62 -7.14
N ARG A 275 20.10 -13.11 -6.94
CA ARG A 275 19.61 -14.39 -7.45
C ARG A 275 18.53 -14.15 -8.48
N PHE A 276 18.79 -14.56 -9.73
CA PHE A 276 17.84 -14.53 -10.82
C PHE A 276 17.09 -15.86 -10.90
N VAL A 277 15.77 -15.82 -11.12
CA VAL A 277 14.99 -17.00 -11.50
C VAL A 277 15.45 -17.54 -12.87
N THR A 278 15.59 -18.86 -12.98
CA THR A 278 16.16 -19.49 -14.17
C THR A 278 15.16 -19.52 -15.31
N GLY A 279 15.63 -19.44 -16.56
CA GLY A 279 14.78 -19.57 -17.75
C GLY A 279 14.17 -20.97 -17.97
N THR A 280 14.38 -21.90 -17.03
CA THR A 280 13.75 -23.23 -16.98
C THR A 280 12.64 -23.35 -15.94
N GLU A 281 12.46 -22.34 -15.09
CA GLU A 281 11.39 -22.27 -14.09
C GLU A 281 10.19 -21.51 -14.66
N GLN A 282 8.97 -21.95 -14.34
CA GLN A 282 7.74 -21.28 -14.77
C GLN A 282 7.49 -20.03 -13.92
N CYS A 283 8.15 -18.93 -14.28
CA CYS A 283 8.03 -17.64 -13.61
C CYS A 283 7.16 -16.64 -14.42
N PRO A 284 6.56 -15.63 -13.76
CA PRO A 284 5.92 -14.54 -14.46
C PRO A 284 6.94 -13.63 -15.16
N TYR A 285 6.46 -12.90 -16.17
CA TYR A 285 7.21 -11.92 -16.95
C TYR A 285 6.55 -10.55 -16.88
N VAL A 286 7.37 -9.50 -16.73
CA VAL A 286 6.95 -8.11 -16.99
C VAL A 286 7.27 -7.77 -18.44
N CYS A 287 6.24 -7.58 -19.25
CA CYS A 287 6.34 -7.12 -20.63
C CYS A 287 6.23 -5.60 -20.69
N LEU A 288 7.31 -4.91 -21.06
CA LEU A 288 7.39 -3.46 -21.12
C LEU A 288 7.06 -2.92 -22.52
N LEU A 289 5.99 -2.13 -22.61
CA LEU A 289 5.55 -1.45 -23.83
C LEU A 289 6.09 -0.01 -23.82
N ASP A 290 7.30 0.17 -24.35
CA ASP A 290 8.12 1.36 -24.12
C ASP A 290 8.99 1.68 -25.37
N THR A 291 10.15 2.32 -25.18
CA THR A 291 11.13 2.78 -26.18
C THR A 291 12.13 1.71 -26.65
N GLY A 292 11.98 0.48 -26.15
CA GLY A 292 12.96 -0.61 -26.26
C GLY A 292 13.70 -0.84 -24.94
N VAL A 293 14.62 -1.80 -24.89
CA VAL A 293 15.48 -2.05 -23.72
C VAL A 293 16.87 -2.46 -24.20
N ASN A 294 17.93 -1.81 -23.72
CA ASN A 294 19.28 -2.31 -23.92
C ASN A 294 19.54 -3.52 -23.01
N ARG A 295 19.30 -4.72 -23.54
CA ARG A 295 19.57 -6.00 -22.89
C ARG A 295 21.01 -6.15 -22.39
N GLY A 296 21.98 -5.45 -23.00
CA GLY A 296 23.41 -5.54 -22.65
C GLY A 296 23.81 -4.90 -21.31
N HIS A 297 22.88 -4.34 -20.54
CA HIS A 297 23.14 -3.92 -19.16
C HIS A 297 23.33 -5.16 -18.25
N PRO A 298 24.40 -5.27 -17.43
CA PRO A 298 24.69 -6.49 -16.66
C PRO A 298 23.60 -6.95 -15.68
N LEU A 299 22.75 -6.04 -15.17
CA LEU A 299 21.61 -6.39 -14.32
C LEU A 299 20.41 -6.92 -15.13
N ILE A 300 20.33 -6.61 -16.43
CA ILE A 300 19.21 -6.96 -17.32
C ILE A 300 19.50 -8.23 -18.12
N ASP A 301 20.73 -8.44 -18.61
CA ASP A 301 21.11 -9.56 -19.48
C ASP A 301 20.64 -10.94 -18.95
N PRO A 302 20.75 -11.29 -17.64
CA PRO A 302 20.28 -12.57 -17.12
C PRO A 302 18.75 -12.71 -17.09
N ALA A 303 18.02 -11.59 -16.98
CA ALA A 303 16.57 -11.53 -16.76
C ALA A 303 15.75 -11.40 -18.06
N LEU A 304 16.37 -10.99 -19.17
CA LEU A 304 15.75 -10.74 -20.47
C LEU A 304 16.44 -11.61 -21.54
N ALA A 305 15.73 -12.46 -22.28
CA ALA A 305 16.34 -13.20 -23.39
C ALA A 305 16.44 -12.36 -24.68
N SER A 306 17.23 -12.81 -25.65
CA SER A 306 17.25 -12.22 -27.01
C SER A 306 15.89 -12.31 -27.70
N ASP A 307 15.18 -13.41 -27.45
CA ASP A 307 13.95 -13.79 -28.14
C ASP A 307 12.72 -13.16 -27.45
N ASP A 308 12.94 -12.54 -26.28
CA ASP A 308 11.97 -11.77 -25.48
C ASP A 308 12.05 -10.25 -25.80
N LEU A 309 12.79 -9.87 -26.86
CA LEU A 309 12.89 -8.51 -27.40
C LEU A 309 12.06 -8.38 -28.68
N HIS A 310 11.16 -7.40 -28.72
CA HIS A 310 10.21 -7.18 -29.81
C HIS A 310 10.10 -5.71 -30.21
N THR A 311 9.49 -5.46 -31.37
CA THR A 311 9.14 -4.13 -31.86
C THR A 311 7.87 -4.20 -32.70
N VAL A 312 7.06 -3.14 -32.68
CA VAL A 312 5.88 -3.01 -33.57
C VAL A 312 6.29 -2.68 -35.01
N GLU A 313 7.42 -2.01 -35.20
CA GLU A 313 7.96 -1.56 -36.48
C GLU A 313 9.42 -2.05 -36.63
N PRO A 314 9.67 -3.10 -37.46
CA PRO A 314 10.99 -3.72 -37.59
C PRO A 314 12.13 -2.78 -37.97
N SER A 315 11.85 -1.65 -38.64
CA SER A 315 12.88 -0.65 -38.99
C SER A 315 13.41 0.17 -37.82
N TRP A 316 12.79 0.12 -36.63
CA TRP A 316 13.29 0.77 -35.40
C TRP A 316 14.26 -0.10 -34.58
N GLY A 317 14.47 -1.36 -34.97
CA GLY A 317 15.16 -2.36 -34.13
C GLY A 317 14.41 -2.63 -32.82
N THR A 318 15.11 -3.22 -31.85
CA THR A 318 14.61 -3.48 -30.48
C THR A 318 15.36 -2.71 -29.40
N ASP A 319 16.54 -2.18 -29.74
CA ASP A 319 17.43 -1.48 -28.82
C ASP A 319 16.87 -0.13 -28.38
N ASP A 320 17.24 0.32 -27.19
CA ASP A 320 16.86 1.61 -26.62
C ASP A 320 17.84 2.71 -27.04
N GLU A 321 17.35 3.71 -27.79
CA GLU A 321 18.12 4.89 -28.24
C GLU A 321 17.75 6.17 -27.45
N ASP A 322 16.83 6.07 -26.49
CA ASP A 322 16.23 7.18 -25.77
C ASP A 322 16.64 7.18 -24.29
N GLY A 323 16.60 6.00 -23.67
CA GLY A 323 17.02 5.71 -22.31
C GLY A 323 15.87 5.43 -21.35
N HIS A 324 14.65 5.85 -21.70
CA HIS A 324 13.47 5.68 -20.86
C HIS A 324 13.17 4.20 -20.57
N GLY A 325 13.12 3.36 -21.60
CA GLY A 325 12.69 1.96 -21.49
C GLY A 325 13.69 1.08 -20.74
N THR A 326 14.99 1.31 -20.91
CA THR A 326 16.02 0.65 -20.09
C THR A 326 15.96 1.13 -18.63
N GLY A 327 15.61 2.40 -18.40
CA GLY A 327 15.33 2.93 -17.06
C GLY A 327 14.09 2.27 -16.43
N MET A 328 13.05 1.99 -17.20
CA MET A 328 11.87 1.25 -16.72
C MET A 328 12.18 -0.23 -16.47
N ALA A 329 13.04 -0.86 -17.26
CA ALA A 329 13.47 -2.25 -17.05
C ALA A 329 14.17 -2.47 -15.69
N GLY A 330 15.06 -1.56 -15.27
CA GLY A 330 15.70 -1.64 -13.95
C GLY A 330 14.69 -1.57 -12.79
N LEU A 331 13.75 -0.63 -12.85
CA LEU A 331 12.69 -0.48 -11.85
C LEU A 331 11.69 -1.65 -11.85
N ALA A 332 11.35 -2.17 -13.04
CA ALA A 332 10.47 -3.32 -13.21
C ALA A 332 11.11 -4.63 -12.71
N LEU A 333 12.44 -4.74 -12.76
CA LEU A 333 13.18 -5.91 -12.27
C LEU A 333 13.50 -5.81 -10.78
N ALA A 334 14.30 -4.83 -10.37
CA ALA A 334 14.86 -4.69 -9.03
C ALA A 334 14.07 -3.71 -8.14
N GLY A 335 13.44 -2.69 -8.72
CA GLY A 335 12.89 -1.54 -8.01
C GLY A 335 13.90 -0.41 -7.89
N ASN A 336 13.69 0.52 -6.96
CA ASN A 336 14.65 1.60 -6.70
C ASN A 336 15.99 1.02 -6.23
N LEU A 337 17.07 1.28 -6.97
CA LEU A 337 18.39 0.70 -6.69
C LEU A 337 19.08 1.32 -5.47
N THR A 338 18.71 2.53 -5.03
CA THR A 338 19.41 3.26 -3.96
C THR A 338 19.55 2.44 -2.66
N ASP A 339 18.43 1.92 -2.13
CA ASP A 339 18.44 1.10 -0.90
C ASP A 339 19.11 -0.28 -1.11
N LEU A 340 19.20 -0.76 -2.35
CA LEU A 340 19.81 -2.06 -2.72
C LEU A 340 21.33 -1.98 -2.88
N LEU A 341 21.86 -0.82 -3.27
CA LEU A 341 23.29 -0.53 -3.32
C LEU A 341 23.82 -0.10 -1.95
N ALA A 342 23.07 0.73 -1.20
CA ALA A 342 23.45 1.18 0.14
C ALA A 342 23.37 0.09 1.23
N GLY A 343 22.75 -1.06 0.93
CA GLY A 343 22.55 -2.17 1.88
C GLY A 343 23.04 -3.52 1.33
N ASN A 344 23.67 -4.32 2.20
CA ASN A 344 24.28 -5.62 1.86
C ASN A 344 23.25 -6.78 1.75
N GLY A 345 22.00 -6.48 1.42
CA GLY A 345 20.91 -7.45 1.35
C GLY A 345 21.03 -8.41 0.17
N LEU A 346 20.51 -9.63 0.34
CA LEU A 346 20.31 -10.57 -0.77
C LEU A 346 19.13 -10.10 -1.62
N LEU A 347 19.33 -9.93 -2.93
CA LEU A 347 18.27 -9.58 -3.87
C LEU A 347 17.78 -10.84 -4.60
N GLU A 348 16.55 -11.28 -4.31
CA GLU A 348 15.91 -12.38 -5.04
C GLU A 348 14.93 -11.82 -6.09
N LEU A 349 15.17 -12.16 -7.36
CA LEU A 349 14.40 -11.71 -8.52
C LEU A 349 13.56 -12.88 -9.06
N SER A 350 12.29 -12.89 -8.67
CA SER A 350 11.36 -14.01 -8.86
C SER A 350 10.59 -13.98 -10.19
N HIS A 351 10.96 -13.08 -11.10
CA HIS A 351 10.30 -12.83 -12.38
C HIS A 351 11.32 -12.41 -13.43
N ARG A 352 10.92 -12.46 -14.70
CA ARG A 352 11.75 -12.11 -15.86
C ARG A 352 11.20 -10.88 -16.60
N LEU A 353 11.98 -10.36 -17.54
CA LEU A 353 11.61 -9.24 -18.40
C LEU A 353 11.32 -9.70 -19.82
N GLU A 354 10.45 -8.97 -20.49
CA GLU A 354 10.15 -9.01 -21.92
C GLU A 354 9.95 -7.55 -22.36
N SER A 355 10.26 -7.21 -23.61
CA SER A 355 10.16 -5.82 -24.07
C SER A 355 9.58 -5.73 -25.47
N VAL A 356 8.74 -4.72 -25.69
CA VAL A 356 8.23 -4.34 -26.99
C VAL A 356 8.48 -2.85 -27.20
N LYS A 357 9.32 -2.53 -28.19
CA LYS A 357 9.51 -1.16 -28.68
C LYS A 357 8.22 -0.71 -29.38
N LEU A 358 7.40 0.05 -28.65
CA LEU A 358 6.12 0.62 -29.07
C LEU A 358 6.31 1.99 -29.74
N LEU A 359 7.36 2.72 -29.36
CA LEU A 359 7.80 3.98 -29.96
C LEU A 359 9.33 4.02 -30.08
N PRO A 360 9.91 4.88 -30.95
CA PRO A 360 11.36 5.07 -31.00
C PRO A 360 11.90 6.00 -29.89
N LYS A 361 11.03 6.76 -29.19
CA LYS A 361 11.32 7.75 -28.14
C LYS A 361 10.12 7.93 -27.21
N ASP A 362 10.30 8.49 -26.01
CA ASP A 362 9.20 8.83 -25.08
C ASP A 362 8.45 10.11 -25.51
N ASP A 363 7.90 10.07 -26.73
CA ASP A 363 7.03 11.12 -27.26
C ASP A 363 5.94 10.53 -28.16
N ALA A 364 4.78 10.28 -27.57
CA ALA A 364 3.58 9.84 -28.28
C ALA A 364 3.08 10.86 -29.34
N THR A 365 3.51 12.12 -29.29
CA THR A 365 3.09 13.16 -30.25
C THR A 365 3.79 13.06 -31.62
N GLY A 366 4.92 12.35 -31.69
CA GLY A 366 5.59 12.02 -32.96
C GLY A 366 4.88 10.94 -33.79
N THR A 367 3.88 10.26 -33.21
CA THR A 367 3.08 9.20 -33.86
C THR A 367 1.66 9.69 -34.11
N ASP A 368 1.05 9.30 -35.24
CA ASP A 368 -0.36 9.61 -35.54
C ASP A 368 -1.27 9.06 -34.41
N PRO A 369 -2.02 9.92 -33.68
CA PRO A 369 -2.92 9.47 -32.61
C PRO A 369 -4.03 8.52 -33.07
N HIS A 370 -4.31 8.44 -34.37
CA HIS A 370 -5.21 7.43 -34.92
C HIS A 370 -4.63 6.02 -34.90
N LEU A 371 -3.31 5.86 -34.69
CA LEU A 371 -2.61 4.58 -34.66
C LEU A 371 -2.27 4.06 -33.26
N HIS A 372 -2.29 4.88 -32.20
CA HIS A 372 -1.85 4.45 -30.84
C HIS A 372 -2.54 3.16 -30.36
N GLY A 373 -3.87 3.08 -30.54
CA GLY A 373 -4.64 1.87 -30.20
C GLY A 373 -4.31 0.65 -31.06
N TYR A 374 -3.99 0.84 -32.35
CA TYR A 374 -3.57 -0.25 -33.24
C TYR A 374 -2.16 -0.76 -32.89
N LEU A 375 -1.21 0.15 -32.70
CA LEU A 375 0.16 -0.18 -32.32
C LEU A 375 0.22 -0.89 -30.95
N THR A 376 -0.70 -0.57 -30.03
CA THR A 376 -0.82 -1.28 -28.75
C THR A 376 -1.30 -2.73 -28.91
N VAL A 377 -2.27 -2.97 -29.81
CA VAL A 377 -2.73 -4.34 -30.15
C VAL A 377 -1.60 -5.13 -30.80
N GLU A 378 -0.89 -4.54 -31.76
CA GLU A 378 0.31 -5.14 -32.37
C GLU A 378 1.38 -5.46 -31.30
N ALA A 379 1.60 -4.54 -30.36
CA ALA A 379 2.63 -4.69 -29.33
C ALA A 379 2.34 -5.85 -28.37
N VAL A 380 1.09 -6.01 -27.93
CA VAL A 380 0.66 -7.16 -27.12
C VAL A 380 0.72 -8.47 -27.92
N ALA A 381 0.40 -8.44 -29.22
CA ALA A 381 0.41 -9.63 -30.06
C ALA A 381 1.82 -10.19 -30.32
N ARG A 382 2.88 -9.38 -30.40
CA ARG A 382 4.24 -9.87 -30.72
C ARG A 382 4.77 -10.91 -29.71
N PRO A 383 4.79 -10.66 -28.39
CA PRO A 383 5.22 -11.68 -27.42
C PRO A 383 4.25 -12.86 -27.31
N GLU A 384 2.93 -12.65 -27.47
CA GLU A 384 1.94 -13.73 -27.44
C GLU A 384 2.07 -14.69 -28.62
N ILE A 385 2.53 -14.22 -29.78
CA ILE A 385 2.89 -15.07 -30.94
C ILE A 385 4.16 -15.88 -30.66
N THR A 386 5.14 -15.31 -29.95
CA THR A 386 6.40 -16.00 -29.57
C THR A 386 6.17 -17.09 -28.52
N ASP A 387 5.36 -16.81 -27.51
CA ASP A 387 4.99 -17.75 -26.44
C ASP A 387 3.57 -17.43 -25.95
N PRO A 388 2.52 -18.15 -26.40
CA PRO A 388 1.14 -17.89 -25.98
C PRO A 388 0.81 -18.45 -24.58
N SER A 389 1.74 -19.14 -23.92
CA SER A 389 1.53 -19.81 -22.63
C SER A 389 2.10 -19.05 -21.43
N ARG A 390 2.92 -18.02 -21.69
CA ARG A 390 3.65 -17.26 -20.68
C ARG A 390 2.72 -16.46 -19.76
N LEU A 391 2.98 -16.55 -18.46
CA LEU A 391 2.32 -15.76 -17.44
C LEU A 391 2.86 -14.31 -17.48
N ARG A 392 2.06 -13.36 -17.99
CA ARG A 392 2.49 -11.98 -18.26
C ARG A 392 1.70 -10.91 -17.50
N VAL A 393 2.41 -9.85 -17.13
CA VAL A 393 1.84 -8.51 -16.91
C VAL A 393 2.41 -7.54 -17.93
N PHE A 394 1.56 -6.74 -18.56
CA PHE A 394 1.95 -5.71 -19.53
C PHE A 394 2.02 -4.35 -18.82
N GLY A 395 3.23 -3.79 -18.69
CA GLY A 395 3.47 -2.44 -18.19
C GLY A 395 3.59 -1.46 -19.36
N MET A 396 2.73 -0.45 -19.41
CA MET A 396 2.76 0.62 -20.41
C MET A 396 2.87 1.99 -19.75
N THR A 397 3.99 2.65 -20.04
CA THR A 397 4.39 3.95 -19.49
C THR A 397 3.98 5.13 -20.38
N ILE A 398 3.87 4.88 -21.68
CA ILE A 398 3.55 5.85 -22.72
C ILE A 398 2.08 6.29 -22.65
N THR A 399 1.83 7.60 -22.63
CA THR A 399 0.49 8.21 -22.65
C THR A 399 0.42 9.40 -23.61
N ALA A 400 -0.79 9.71 -24.12
CA ALA A 400 -1.04 10.91 -24.91
C ALA A 400 -1.63 12.01 -24.03
N ARG A 401 -0.96 13.17 -24.04
CA ARG A 401 -1.26 14.41 -23.29
C ARG A 401 -2.62 15.05 -23.63
N ASP A 402 -3.41 14.44 -24.52
CA ASP A 402 -4.71 14.93 -24.98
C ASP A 402 -5.84 14.60 -24.00
N ASN A 403 -5.93 15.38 -22.92
CA ASN A 403 -6.98 15.21 -21.91
C ASN A 403 -8.41 15.67 -22.37
N ARG A 404 -8.64 15.96 -23.66
CA ARG A 404 -9.96 16.40 -24.20
C ARG A 404 -11.09 15.42 -23.91
N ASP A 405 -10.79 14.13 -23.73
CA ASP A 405 -11.81 13.14 -23.43
C ASP A 405 -12.26 13.11 -21.96
N ARG A 406 -11.51 13.65 -20.99
CA ARG A 406 -11.95 13.90 -19.59
C ARG A 406 -12.68 12.71 -18.93
N GLY A 407 -12.08 11.52 -19.02
CA GLY A 407 -12.62 10.27 -18.48
C GLY A 407 -13.57 9.52 -19.41
N ARG A 408 -13.94 10.10 -20.56
CA ARG A 408 -14.67 9.38 -21.61
C ARG A 408 -13.73 8.36 -22.30
N PRO A 409 -14.21 7.18 -22.66
CA PRO A 409 -13.45 6.23 -23.46
C PRO A 409 -13.02 6.81 -24.81
N SER A 410 -11.73 6.70 -25.12
CA SER A 410 -11.15 7.00 -26.43
C SER A 410 -11.11 5.73 -27.30
N ALA A 411 -10.53 5.82 -28.50
CA ALA A 411 -10.22 4.62 -29.29
C ALA A 411 -9.12 3.77 -28.64
N TRP A 412 -8.12 4.41 -28.01
CA TRP A 412 -6.97 3.73 -27.41
C TRP A 412 -7.33 3.08 -26.07
N SER A 413 -8.07 3.78 -25.19
CA SER A 413 -8.57 3.18 -23.94
C SER A 413 -9.55 2.03 -24.21
N SER A 414 -10.29 2.08 -25.33
CA SER A 414 -11.12 0.97 -25.78
C SER A 414 -10.31 -0.21 -26.32
N ALA A 415 -9.15 0.02 -26.94
CA ALA A 415 -8.24 -1.05 -27.33
C ALA A 415 -7.63 -1.74 -26.10
N ILE A 416 -7.20 -0.96 -25.09
CA ILE A 416 -6.74 -1.48 -23.79
C ILE A 416 -7.84 -2.33 -23.11
N ASP A 417 -9.08 -1.83 -23.06
CA ASP A 417 -10.19 -2.58 -22.48
C ASP A 417 -10.52 -3.87 -23.25
N ALA A 418 -10.41 -3.86 -24.59
CA ALA A 418 -10.63 -5.03 -25.43
C ALA A 418 -9.52 -6.09 -25.31
N LEU A 419 -8.27 -5.66 -25.16
CA LEU A 419 -7.11 -6.54 -24.90
C LEU A 419 -7.22 -7.19 -23.51
N ALA A 420 -7.53 -6.40 -22.48
CA ALA A 420 -7.70 -6.90 -21.12
C ALA A 420 -8.82 -7.95 -21.00
N SER A 421 -9.97 -7.70 -21.63
CA SER A 421 -11.12 -8.61 -21.65
C SER A 421 -11.03 -9.72 -22.72
N ASP A 422 -9.99 -9.72 -23.54
CA ASP A 422 -9.76 -10.69 -24.62
C ASP A 422 -10.95 -10.85 -25.58
N VAL A 423 -11.49 -9.73 -26.08
CA VAL A 423 -12.74 -9.69 -26.88
C VAL A 423 -12.71 -10.63 -28.09
N ASP A 424 -11.59 -10.64 -28.82
CA ASP A 424 -11.40 -11.43 -30.04
C ASP A 424 -11.10 -12.92 -29.74
N GLY A 425 -10.50 -13.22 -28.58
CA GLY A 425 -10.36 -14.57 -28.03
C GLY A 425 -11.60 -15.05 -27.26
N TYR A 426 -12.67 -14.25 -27.21
CA TYR A 426 -13.91 -14.51 -26.46
C TYR A 426 -13.72 -14.68 -24.94
N GLY A 427 -12.75 -13.97 -24.35
CA GLY A 427 -12.47 -14.06 -22.91
C GLY A 427 -11.76 -15.36 -22.52
N ALA A 428 -11.02 -15.98 -23.44
CA ALA A 428 -10.23 -17.18 -23.17
C ALA A 428 -8.97 -16.83 -22.35
N HIS A 429 -8.24 -15.80 -22.78
CA HIS A 429 -6.98 -15.35 -22.23
C HIS A 429 -7.03 -13.86 -21.82
N PRO A 430 -7.76 -13.50 -20.74
CA PRO A 430 -7.71 -12.15 -20.17
C PRO A 430 -6.28 -11.70 -19.87
N ARG A 431 -6.03 -10.38 -19.90
CA ARG A 431 -4.69 -9.79 -19.78
C ARG A 431 -4.61 -8.75 -18.67
N LEU A 432 -3.55 -8.80 -17.86
CA LEU A 432 -3.25 -7.73 -16.90
C LEU A 432 -2.45 -6.62 -17.60
N LEU A 433 -3.13 -5.50 -17.91
CA LEU A 433 -2.48 -4.27 -18.38
C LEU A 433 -2.39 -3.26 -17.24
N ILE A 434 -1.22 -2.66 -17.06
CA ILE A 434 -0.92 -1.62 -16.08
C ILE A 434 -0.45 -0.37 -16.83
N VAL A 435 -1.15 0.75 -16.66
CA VAL A 435 -0.95 1.99 -17.43
C VAL A 435 -0.58 3.14 -16.50
N SER A 436 0.41 3.94 -16.87
CA SER A 436 0.77 5.16 -16.13
C SER A 436 -0.38 6.19 -16.19
N ALA A 437 -0.54 7.03 -15.18
CA ALA A 437 -1.61 8.03 -15.16
C ALA A 437 -1.38 9.19 -16.15
N GLY A 438 -0.14 9.42 -16.58
CA GLY A 438 0.28 10.60 -17.33
C GLY A 438 0.79 11.72 -16.42
N ASN A 439 1.69 12.53 -16.95
CA ASN A 439 2.56 13.40 -16.15
C ASN A 439 2.19 14.89 -16.28
N ILE A 440 2.23 15.61 -15.15
CA ILE A 440 2.35 17.08 -15.14
C ILE A 440 3.83 17.40 -15.38
N GLU A 441 4.15 18.10 -16.47
CA GLU A 441 5.54 18.44 -16.85
C GLU A 441 5.88 19.93 -16.70
N ASN A 442 4.89 20.80 -16.51
CA ASN A 442 5.12 22.24 -16.52
C ASN A 442 5.67 22.71 -15.17
N LEU A 443 6.89 23.25 -15.18
CA LEU A 443 7.57 23.78 -13.98
C LEU A 443 6.68 24.77 -13.19
N ASN A 444 5.93 25.64 -13.90
CA ASN A 444 5.02 26.59 -13.24
C ASN A 444 3.79 25.90 -12.61
N ALA A 445 3.40 24.73 -13.10
CA ALA A 445 2.35 23.93 -12.48
C ALA A 445 2.88 23.21 -11.23
N TRP A 446 4.12 22.72 -11.23
CA TRP A 446 4.76 22.18 -10.01
C TRP A 446 4.86 23.24 -8.91
N SER A 447 5.22 24.48 -9.24
CA SER A 447 5.21 25.60 -8.27
C SER A 447 3.84 25.85 -7.63
N ASN A 448 2.75 25.53 -8.33
CA ASN A 448 1.36 25.65 -7.88
C ASN A 448 0.81 24.37 -7.20
N TYR A 449 1.67 23.44 -6.78
CA TYR A 449 1.27 22.25 -6.02
C TYR A 449 0.54 22.62 -4.71
N PRO A 450 -0.58 21.94 -4.35
CA PRO A 450 -1.19 20.79 -5.02
C PRO A 450 -2.29 21.13 -6.05
N ASP A 451 -2.63 22.41 -6.26
CA ASP A 451 -3.74 22.85 -7.13
C ASP A 451 -3.57 22.40 -8.60
N SER A 452 -2.32 22.18 -9.03
CA SER A 452 -2.00 21.58 -10.33
C SER A 452 -2.45 20.12 -10.46
N ASN A 453 -2.26 19.30 -9.42
CA ASN A 453 -2.78 17.93 -9.40
C ASN A 453 -4.32 17.92 -9.47
N GLU A 454 -4.99 18.93 -8.90
CA GLU A 454 -6.46 19.04 -8.93
C GLU A 454 -7.03 19.48 -10.29
N THR A 455 -6.19 20.04 -11.17
CA THR A 455 -6.61 20.65 -12.43
C THR A 455 -6.13 19.93 -13.68
N ASP A 456 -5.00 19.21 -13.65
CA ASP A 456 -4.61 18.34 -14.76
C ASP A 456 -5.24 16.95 -14.65
N GLY A 457 -5.86 16.52 -15.75
CA GLY A 457 -6.63 15.28 -15.83
C GLY A 457 -5.75 14.11 -16.24
N VAL A 458 -5.99 12.92 -15.68
CA VAL A 458 -5.37 11.65 -16.14
C VAL A 458 -5.44 11.52 -17.67
N HIS A 459 -4.32 11.14 -18.30
CA HIS A 459 -4.08 11.16 -19.74
C HIS A 459 -4.65 9.93 -20.46
N ASP A 460 -4.72 9.96 -21.79
CA ASP A 460 -5.13 8.82 -22.61
C ASP A 460 -3.97 7.81 -22.71
N PRO A 461 -4.18 6.48 -22.57
CA PRO A 461 -5.44 5.74 -22.44
C PRO A 461 -5.81 5.33 -21.00
N ALA A 462 -5.26 6.02 -20.00
CA ALA A 462 -5.31 5.62 -18.59
C ALA A 462 -6.70 5.76 -17.93
N GLN A 463 -7.72 6.22 -18.67
CA GLN A 463 -9.15 6.13 -18.34
C GLN A 463 -9.81 4.79 -18.70
N ALA A 464 -9.06 3.84 -19.26
CA ALA A 464 -9.50 2.46 -19.49
C ALA A 464 -10.12 1.84 -18.22
N TRP A 465 -11.21 1.08 -18.39
CA TRP A 465 -11.98 0.51 -17.28
C TRP A 465 -11.33 -0.75 -16.70
N ASN A 466 -10.62 -1.53 -17.52
CA ASN A 466 -10.07 -2.83 -17.18
C ASN A 466 -8.61 -2.72 -16.69
N ALA A 467 -7.79 -1.88 -17.32
CA ALA A 467 -6.40 -1.68 -16.89
C ALA A 467 -6.29 -1.09 -15.48
N LEU A 468 -5.21 -1.45 -14.78
CA LEU A 468 -4.80 -0.82 -13.53
C LEU A 468 -4.03 0.47 -13.85
N THR A 469 -4.55 1.61 -13.43
CA THR A 469 -3.94 2.92 -13.66
C THR A 469 -3.16 3.39 -12.45
N VAL A 470 -1.91 3.78 -12.68
CA VAL A 470 -0.93 4.07 -11.62
C VAL A 470 -0.53 5.54 -11.62
N GLY A 471 -0.88 6.26 -10.55
CA GLY A 471 -0.37 7.60 -10.28
C GLY A 471 0.90 7.58 -9.43
N ALA A 472 1.45 8.76 -9.14
CA ALA A 472 2.68 8.92 -8.38
C ALA A 472 2.44 9.53 -7.00
N CYS A 473 2.97 8.89 -5.95
CA CYS A 473 3.20 9.46 -4.63
C CYS A 473 4.72 9.63 -4.41
N THR A 474 5.14 10.23 -3.28
CA THR A 474 6.57 10.27 -2.95
C THR A 474 6.89 10.38 -1.46
N ASP A 475 7.90 9.63 -1.03
CA ASP A 475 8.64 9.78 0.21
C ASP A 475 10.00 10.49 0.00
N LEU A 476 10.41 10.71 -1.25
CA LEU A 476 11.68 11.35 -1.59
C LEU A 476 11.61 12.86 -1.34
N VAL A 477 12.22 13.31 -0.24
CA VAL A 477 12.25 14.72 0.19
C VAL A 477 13.64 15.25 0.54
N ARG A 478 14.68 14.41 0.45
CA ARG A 478 16.05 14.76 0.81
C ARG A 478 16.81 15.26 -0.43
N ILE A 479 17.06 16.55 -0.49
CA ILE A 479 17.94 17.17 -1.51
C ILE A 479 19.41 17.01 -1.06
N THR A 480 20.28 16.59 -1.98
CA THR A 480 21.72 16.30 -1.73
C THR A 480 22.65 16.73 -2.86
N ASP A 481 22.08 17.18 -3.97
CA ASP A 481 22.74 17.55 -5.23
C ASP A 481 23.67 18.76 -5.01
N GLU A 482 24.78 18.84 -5.75
CA GLU A 482 25.75 19.93 -5.59
C GLU A 482 25.13 21.30 -5.90
N ASP A 483 25.52 22.33 -5.15
CA ASP A 483 24.95 23.70 -5.15
C ASP A 483 23.42 23.82 -4.89
N ALA A 484 22.67 22.73 -4.65
CA ALA A 484 21.21 22.75 -4.48
C ALA A 484 20.71 23.30 -3.12
N GLY A 485 21.59 23.83 -2.26
CA GLY A 485 21.26 24.25 -0.89
C GLY A 485 20.25 25.40 -0.73
N GLY A 486 19.81 26.04 -1.83
CA GLY A 486 18.72 27.02 -1.85
C GLY A 486 17.33 26.43 -2.13
N TYR A 487 17.24 25.15 -2.48
CA TYR A 487 16.00 24.47 -2.89
C TYR A 487 15.29 23.77 -1.73
N THR A 488 13.99 23.53 -1.91
CA THR A 488 13.12 22.77 -1.00
C THR A 488 12.23 21.80 -1.77
N PRO A 489 11.93 20.59 -1.25
CA PRO A 489 11.01 19.66 -1.89
C PRO A 489 9.59 20.26 -1.98
N ILE A 490 8.88 19.94 -3.07
CA ILE A 490 7.53 20.46 -3.34
C ILE A 490 6.47 19.64 -2.60
N ALA A 491 6.46 18.31 -2.81
CA ALA A 491 5.62 17.42 -2.03
C ALA A 491 6.28 17.07 -0.68
N PRO A 492 5.52 17.00 0.42
CA PRO A 492 5.95 16.39 1.67
C PRO A 492 5.97 14.85 1.57
N VAL A 493 6.71 14.22 2.50
CA VAL A 493 6.85 12.76 2.63
C VAL A 493 5.48 12.07 2.77
N GLY A 494 5.28 10.98 2.04
CA GLY A 494 4.02 10.26 1.90
C GLY A 494 2.97 10.96 1.02
N GLY A 495 3.29 12.10 0.42
CA GLY A 495 2.34 12.94 -0.32
C GLY A 495 2.03 12.44 -1.73
N LEU A 496 1.02 13.04 -2.38
CA LEU A 496 0.87 12.91 -3.83
C LEU A 496 2.06 13.62 -4.52
N SER A 497 2.66 13.01 -5.55
CA SER A 497 3.80 13.59 -6.27
C SER A 497 3.37 14.80 -7.11
N PRO A 498 4.21 15.85 -7.25
CA PRO A 498 3.90 17.00 -8.12
C PRO A 498 3.76 16.62 -9.60
N PHE A 499 4.24 15.43 -10.00
CA PHE A 499 4.11 14.90 -11.35
C PHE A 499 2.75 14.23 -11.62
N SER A 500 1.97 13.84 -10.61
CA SER A 500 0.78 13.00 -10.80
C SER A 500 -0.44 13.79 -11.29
N THR A 501 -1.02 13.36 -12.41
CA THR A 501 -2.36 13.77 -12.84
C THR A 501 -3.46 13.08 -12.00
N THR A 502 -4.70 13.59 -12.04
CA THR A 502 -5.83 13.05 -11.25
C THR A 502 -7.12 12.95 -12.07
N SER A 503 -8.13 12.20 -11.61
CA SER A 503 -9.45 12.17 -12.28
C SER A 503 -10.40 13.26 -11.79
N LEU A 504 -9.98 14.18 -10.91
CA LEU A 504 -10.86 15.08 -10.16
C LEU A 504 -11.73 15.99 -11.04
N THR A 505 -11.20 16.41 -12.20
CA THR A 505 -11.87 17.27 -13.19
C THR A 505 -12.91 16.56 -14.07
N TRP A 506 -12.95 15.22 -14.06
CA TRP A 506 -13.87 14.43 -14.88
C TRP A 506 -15.33 14.50 -14.39
N GLU A 507 -16.27 14.04 -15.20
CA GLU A 507 -17.66 13.85 -14.75
C GLU A 507 -17.78 12.68 -13.75
N ARG A 508 -18.57 12.84 -12.68
CA ARG A 508 -18.75 11.88 -11.55
C ARG A 508 -19.29 10.49 -11.93
N HIS A 509 -19.47 10.17 -13.21
CA HIS A 509 -19.99 8.89 -13.68
C HIS A 509 -18.95 8.02 -14.38
N TRP A 510 -17.77 8.57 -14.71
CA TRP A 510 -16.62 7.83 -15.22
C TRP A 510 -15.90 7.05 -14.11
N PRO A 511 -14.95 6.15 -14.43
CA PRO A 511 -14.15 5.44 -13.42
C PRO A 511 -13.43 6.38 -12.45
N LEU A 512 -13.13 5.88 -11.26
CA LEU A 512 -12.19 6.51 -10.34
C LEU A 512 -10.79 6.20 -10.85
N LYS A 513 -9.94 7.22 -11.04
CA LYS A 513 -8.56 7.08 -11.52
C LYS A 513 -7.64 8.13 -10.84
N PRO A 514 -6.34 7.85 -10.61
CA PRO A 514 -5.70 6.53 -10.73
C PRO A 514 -6.33 5.51 -9.77
N ASP A 515 -6.07 4.22 -9.96
CA ASP A 515 -6.60 3.17 -9.06
C ASP A 515 -5.72 3.03 -7.81
N VAL A 516 -4.41 3.23 -7.95
CA VAL A 516 -3.38 3.19 -6.89
C VAL A 516 -2.26 4.19 -7.20
N VAL A 517 -1.43 4.48 -6.21
CA VAL A 517 -0.21 5.29 -6.38
C VAL A 517 1.03 4.56 -5.87
N PHE A 518 2.16 4.75 -6.56
CA PHE A 518 3.48 4.23 -6.19
C PHE A 518 4.52 5.36 -6.17
N GLU A 519 5.69 5.11 -5.58
CA GLU A 519 6.81 6.07 -5.59
C GLU A 519 7.16 6.48 -7.03
N GLY A 520 7.03 7.77 -7.32
CA GLY A 520 7.35 8.38 -8.61
C GLY A 520 8.25 9.62 -8.45
N GLY A 521 8.89 9.79 -7.30
CA GLY A 521 9.76 10.92 -7.02
C GLY A 521 9.04 12.25 -6.85
N ASN A 522 9.86 13.26 -6.63
CA ASN A 522 9.45 14.61 -6.23
C ASN A 522 10.18 15.65 -7.09
N ALA A 523 9.68 16.88 -7.03
CA ALA A 523 10.37 18.05 -7.58
C ALA A 523 10.79 18.97 -6.44
N ALA A 524 11.79 19.79 -6.69
CA ALA A 524 12.26 20.84 -5.80
C ALA A 524 11.80 22.22 -6.31
N ARG A 525 11.76 23.22 -5.43
CA ARG A 525 11.57 24.62 -5.77
C ARG A 525 12.45 25.55 -4.96
N ASP A 526 12.82 26.67 -5.58
CA ASP A 526 13.46 27.82 -4.95
C ASP A 526 12.47 29.02 -4.91
N SER A 527 13.00 30.24 -4.80
CA SER A 527 12.26 31.49 -4.95
C SER A 527 11.82 31.86 -6.38
N LEU A 528 12.38 31.22 -7.42
CA LEU A 528 12.21 31.59 -8.83
C LEU A 528 11.51 30.51 -9.66
N SER A 529 11.70 29.23 -9.32
CA SER A 529 11.40 28.11 -10.19
C SER A 529 11.12 26.80 -9.43
N ALA A 530 10.52 25.84 -10.14
CA ALA A 530 10.53 24.44 -9.78
C ALA A 530 11.40 23.66 -10.77
N VAL A 531 12.01 22.56 -10.31
CA VAL A 531 12.90 21.68 -11.09
C VAL A 531 12.84 20.27 -10.52
N TRP A 532 13.05 19.23 -11.34
CA TRP A 532 13.26 17.87 -10.81
C TRP A 532 14.75 17.69 -10.46
N MET A 533 15.06 16.74 -9.57
CA MET A 533 16.43 16.50 -9.11
C MET A 533 16.71 14.99 -9.02
N PRO A 534 17.93 14.51 -9.35
CA PRO A 534 18.34 13.12 -9.12
C PRO A 534 18.10 12.66 -7.67
N SER A 535 18.43 13.47 -6.66
CA SER A 535 18.21 13.11 -5.24
C SER A 535 16.75 12.85 -4.87
N LEU A 536 15.83 13.45 -5.62
CA LEU A 536 14.37 13.34 -5.48
C LEU A 536 13.76 12.31 -6.47
N SER A 537 14.59 11.54 -7.16
CA SER A 537 14.21 10.55 -8.17
C SER A 537 14.64 9.13 -7.78
N LEU A 538 14.10 8.12 -8.45
CA LEU A 538 14.44 6.71 -8.21
C LEU A 538 15.70 6.34 -9.01
N LEU A 539 16.62 5.59 -8.41
CA LEU A 539 17.80 5.07 -9.09
C LEU A 539 17.46 3.80 -9.89
N THR A 540 17.95 3.71 -11.11
CA THR A 540 17.70 2.61 -12.05
C THR A 540 18.86 2.40 -13.04
N THR A 541 18.71 1.48 -13.99
CA THR A 541 19.71 1.07 -14.98
C THR A 541 19.77 2.01 -16.18
N HIS A 542 20.98 2.37 -16.62
CA HIS A 542 21.24 3.26 -17.75
C HIS A 542 21.39 2.51 -19.08
N HIS A 543 20.89 3.10 -20.17
CA HIS A 543 20.87 2.48 -21.50
C HIS A 543 22.23 2.37 -22.21
N LEU A 544 23.29 3.05 -21.73
CA LEU A 544 24.66 2.88 -22.23
C LEU A 544 25.59 2.39 -21.11
N PRO A 545 25.59 1.07 -20.78
CA PRO A 545 26.45 0.48 -19.74
C PRO A 545 27.95 0.56 -20.06
N SER A 546 28.32 0.90 -21.30
CA SER A 546 29.70 1.23 -21.71
C SER A 546 30.14 2.65 -21.32
N VAL A 547 29.22 3.49 -20.81
CA VAL A 547 29.46 4.87 -20.37
C VAL A 547 29.25 5.01 -18.86
N ARG A 548 28.12 4.50 -18.36
CA ARG A 548 27.74 4.46 -16.93
C ARG A 548 26.60 3.47 -16.73
N HIS A 549 26.48 2.88 -15.53
CA HIS A 549 25.54 1.80 -15.24
C HIS A 549 24.22 2.27 -14.66
N PHE A 550 24.24 3.33 -13.85
CA PHE A 550 23.06 3.85 -13.17
C PHE A 550 22.59 5.16 -13.77
N THR A 551 21.31 5.47 -13.58
CA THR A 551 20.64 6.73 -13.95
C THR A 551 19.42 6.91 -13.06
N THR A 552 18.86 8.11 -13.02
CA THR A 552 17.61 8.40 -12.31
C THR A 552 16.39 8.38 -13.22
N ALA A 553 15.23 8.04 -12.65
CA ALA A 553 13.91 8.08 -13.29
C ALA A 553 12.83 8.49 -12.27
N ASN A 554 11.73 9.10 -12.74
CA ASN A 554 10.67 9.62 -11.89
C ASN A 554 9.30 9.63 -12.62
N ALA A 555 8.35 10.40 -12.09
CA ALA A 555 6.98 10.56 -12.55
C ALA A 555 6.18 9.24 -12.62
N THR A 556 5.06 9.23 -13.36
CA THR A 556 4.12 8.10 -13.37
C THR A 556 4.64 6.89 -14.16
N SER A 557 5.69 7.07 -14.98
CA SER A 557 6.43 5.96 -15.62
C SER A 557 7.16 5.11 -14.58
N ALA A 558 7.96 5.73 -13.71
CA ALA A 558 8.66 5.01 -12.64
C ALA A 558 7.69 4.29 -11.69
N ALA A 559 6.58 4.96 -11.34
CA ALA A 559 5.50 4.37 -10.55
C ALA A 559 4.85 3.14 -11.25
N ASN A 560 4.65 3.19 -12.57
CA ASN A 560 4.14 2.07 -13.36
C ASN A 560 5.11 0.87 -13.37
N ALA A 561 6.42 1.11 -13.53
CA ALA A 561 7.42 0.04 -13.48
C ALA A 561 7.44 -0.67 -12.11
N LEU A 562 7.33 0.09 -11.01
CA LEU A 562 7.17 -0.48 -9.66
C LEU A 562 5.86 -1.27 -9.49
N ALA A 563 4.75 -0.79 -10.05
CA ALA A 563 3.47 -1.51 -10.02
C ALA A 563 3.50 -2.81 -10.85
N SER A 564 4.18 -2.80 -11.99
CA SER A 564 4.39 -3.97 -12.84
C SER A 564 5.29 -5.01 -12.15
N ARG A 565 6.35 -4.57 -11.46
CA ARG A 565 7.14 -5.40 -10.54
C ARG A 565 6.30 -6.00 -9.42
N PHE A 566 5.41 -5.21 -8.81
CA PHE A 566 4.53 -5.66 -7.74
C PHE A 566 3.57 -6.77 -8.24
N ALA A 567 2.94 -6.57 -9.41
CA ALA A 567 2.10 -7.56 -10.04
C ALA A 567 2.84 -8.87 -10.33
N ALA A 568 4.04 -8.81 -10.93
CA ALA A 568 4.85 -10.00 -11.17
C ALA A 568 5.26 -10.72 -9.87
N ARG A 569 5.49 -10.00 -8.76
CA ARG A 569 5.72 -10.63 -7.45
C ARG A 569 4.49 -11.33 -6.89
N VAL A 570 3.28 -10.77 -7.08
CA VAL A 570 2.01 -11.46 -6.73
C VAL A 570 1.85 -12.72 -7.58
N MET A 571 2.02 -12.61 -8.89
CA MET A 571 1.94 -13.74 -9.84
C MET A 571 3.03 -14.80 -9.62
N SER A 572 4.14 -14.46 -8.98
CA SER A 572 5.19 -15.42 -8.64
C SER A 572 4.88 -16.24 -7.39
N VAL A 573 4.08 -15.70 -6.46
CA VAL A 573 3.63 -16.41 -5.25
C VAL A 573 2.29 -17.10 -5.49
N TYR A 574 1.50 -16.60 -6.45
CA TYR A 574 0.19 -17.12 -6.85
C TYR A 574 0.06 -17.20 -8.39
N PRO A 575 0.81 -18.08 -9.07
CA PRO A 575 0.74 -18.25 -10.53
C PRO A 575 -0.60 -18.77 -11.04
N GLU A 576 -1.46 -19.28 -10.15
CA GLU A 576 -2.80 -19.78 -10.46
C GLU A 576 -3.87 -18.69 -10.66
N LEU A 577 -3.65 -17.47 -10.17
CA LEU A 577 -4.70 -16.43 -10.08
C LEU A 577 -4.92 -15.65 -11.38
N TRP A 578 -6.17 -15.25 -11.61
CA TRP A 578 -6.59 -14.49 -12.78
C TRP A 578 -6.06 -13.04 -12.76
N PRO A 579 -5.88 -12.40 -13.93
CA PRO A 579 -5.56 -10.97 -14.04
C PRO A 579 -6.49 -10.05 -13.22
N GLU A 580 -7.79 -10.35 -13.21
CA GLU A 580 -8.79 -9.66 -12.41
C GLU A 580 -8.45 -9.72 -10.90
N THR A 581 -7.94 -10.85 -10.42
CA THR A 581 -7.58 -11.10 -9.02
C THR A 581 -6.26 -10.46 -8.64
N VAL A 582 -5.25 -10.51 -9.51
CA VAL A 582 -3.98 -9.80 -9.29
C VAL A 582 -4.23 -8.29 -9.23
N ARG A 583 -5.06 -7.75 -10.14
CA ARG A 583 -5.53 -6.35 -10.09
C ARG A 583 -6.27 -6.07 -8.78
N ALA A 584 -7.13 -6.97 -8.32
CA ALA A 584 -7.85 -6.83 -7.06
C ALA A 584 -6.90 -6.79 -5.86
N LEU A 585 -5.95 -7.72 -5.73
CA LEU A 585 -5.02 -7.82 -4.61
C LEU A 585 -4.14 -6.58 -4.46
N ILE A 586 -3.62 -6.03 -5.57
CA ILE A 586 -2.85 -4.76 -5.57
C ILE A 586 -3.69 -3.64 -4.94
N VAL A 587 -4.93 -3.47 -5.43
CA VAL A 587 -5.88 -2.44 -4.98
C VAL A 587 -6.40 -2.70 -3.56
N HIS A 588 -6.50 -3.96 -3.15
CA HIS A 588 -6.94 -4.39 -1.84
C HIS A 588 -5.87 -4.17 -0.76
N SER A 589 -4.59 -4.29 -1.13
CA SER A 589 -3.45 -4.04 -0.25
C SER A 589 -3.17 -2.55 0.00
N ALA A 590 -3.81 -1.64 -0.75
CA ALA A 590 -3.49 -0.22 -0.77
C ALA A 590 -4.08 0.56 0.42
N GLU A 591 -3.29 1.42 1.06
CA GLU A 591 -3.78 2.34 2.11
C GLU A 591 -3.32 3.78 1.83
N TRP A 592 -4.17 4.77 2.10
CA TRP A 592 -3.74 6.18 2.05
C TRP A 592 -2.84 6.51 3.24
N THR A 593 -1.72 7.16 2.95
CA THR A 593 -0.78 7.67 3.96
C THR A 593 -1.43 8.72 4.86
N SER A 594 -0.83 8.95 6.04
CA SER A 594 -1.22 10.05 6.92
C SER A 594 -1.08 11.43 6.25
N GLU A 595 -0.17 11.55 5.28
CA GLU A 595 0.00 12.76 4.48
C GLU A 595 -1.16 12.96 3.50
N MET A 596 -1.48 11.99 2.64
CA MET A 596 -2.61 12.06 1.69
C MET A 596 -3.93 12.40 2.40
N LYS A 597 -4.16 11.80 3.58
CA LYS A 597 -5.31 12.10 4.45
C LYS A 597 -5.27 13.56 4.92
N ARG A 598 -4.12 14.07 5.38
CA ARG A 598 -3.96 15.46 5.85
C ARG A 598 -4.02 16.50 4.72
N GLN A 599 -3.61 16.15 3.51
CA GLN A 599 -3.65 17.00 2.33
C GLN A 599 -5.09 17.23 1.83
N PHE A 600 -5.91 16.17 1.79
CA PHE A 600 -7.16 16.18 1.01
C PHE A 600 -8.45 15.86 1.80
N LEU A 601 -8.38 15.56 3.10
CA LEU A 601 -9.55 15.42 3.98
C LEU A 601 -9.65 16.60 4.97
N PRO A 602 -10.85 16.94 5.48
CA PRO A 602 -11.02 18.00 6.48
C PRO A 602 -10.19 17.79 7.74
N THR A 603 -9.49 18.83 8.19
CA THR A 603 -8.67 18.81 9.42
C THR A 603 -9.47 18.91 10.73
N THR A 604 -10.79 19.14 10.63
CA THR A 604 -11.71 19.18 11.78
C THR A 604 -13.04 18.53 11.43
N GLY A 605 -13.58 17.73 12.37
CA GLY A 605 -14.78 16.92 12.14
C GLY A 605 -14.47 15.62 11.40
N ASN A 606 -15.49 14.77 11.21
CA ASN A 606 -15.33 13.50 10.50
C ASN A 606 -15.45 13.74 8.98
N PRO A 607 -14.49 13.30 8.16
CA PRO A 607 -14.58 13.44 6.70
C PRO A 607 -15.81 12.73 6.12
N SER A 608 -16.48 13.36 5.15
CA SER A 608 -17.69 12.80 4.54
C SER A 608 -17.38 11.75 3.48
N LYS A 609 -18.39 10.97 3.06
CA LYS A 609 -18.26 10.04 1.92
C LYS A 609 -17.91 10.77 0.60
N ASN A 610 -18.24 12.05 0.47
CA ASN A 610 -17.83 12.87 -0.69
C ASN A 610 -16.33 13.23 -0.63
N ASP A 611 -15.78 13.41 0.56
CA ASP A 611 -14.37 13.78 0.73
C ASP A 611 -13.48 12.56 0.46
N HIS A 612 -13.86 11.37 0.97
CA HIS A 612 -13.23 10.10 0.58
C HIS A 612 -13.36 9.81 -0.92
N HIS A 613 -14.50 10.10 -1.55
CA HIS A 613 -14.66 10.02 -3.01
C HIS A 613 -13.72 10.99 -3.75
N ASN A 614 -13.47 12.19 -3.22
CA ASN A 614 -12.52 13.12 -3.82
C ASN A 614 -11.04 12.74 -3.53
N LEU A 615 -10.76 12.02 -2.43
CA LEU A 615 -9.45 11.44 -2.14
C LEU A 615 -9.13 10.29 -3.11
N LEU A 616 -10.08 9.38 -3.37
CA LEU A 616 -9.96 8.33 -4.41
C LEU A 616 -9.58 8.92 -5.77
N ARG A 617 -10.22 10.03 -6.14
CA ARG A 617 -10.00 10.68 -7.45
C ARG A 617 -8.64 11.36 -7.59
N ARG A 618 -7.88 11.52 -6.50
CA ARG A 618 -6.50 12.03 -6.48
C ARG A 618 -5.46 10.92 -6.29
N CYS A 619 -5.66 10.05 -5.30
CA CYS A 619 -4.66 9.10 -4.80
C CYS A 619 -5.01 7.62 -5.06
N GLY A 620 -6.08 7.34 -5.81
CA GLY A 620 -6.65 5.99 -5.89
C GLY A 620 -7.01 5.44 -4.52
N PHE A 621 -6.81 4.15 -4.30
CA PHE A 621 -6.92 3.50 -2.99
C PHE A 621 -5.68 3.69 -2.10
N GLY A 622 -4.73 4.54 -2.51
CA GLY A 622 -3.47 4.80 -1.79
C GLY A 622 -2.31 3.95 -2.28
N VAL A 623 -1.36 3.67 -1.38
CA VAL A 623 -0.10 2.96 -1.66
C VAL A 623 -0.25 1.46 -1.36
N PRO A 624 -0.10 0.56 -2.34
CA PRO A 624 -0.06 -0.90 -2.15
C PRO A 624 1.10 -1.34 -1.25
N ASP A 625 0.84 -2.27 -0.32
CA ASP A 625 1.91 -2.97 0.41
C ASP A 625 2.02 -4.42 -0.06
N VAL A 626 3.26 -4.81 -0.37
CA VAL A 626 3.56 -6.13 -0.95
C VAL A 626 3.47 -7.25 0.08
N ASN A 627 3.49 -6.97 1.38
CA ASN A 627 3.24 -8.00 2.39
C ASN A 627 1.73 -8.29 2.47
N ARG A 628 0.88 -7.26 2.53
CA ARG A 628 -0.60 -7.37 2.53
C ARG A 628 -1.17 -7.98 1.24
N ALA A 629 -0.50 -7.81 0.10
CA ALA A 629 -0.90 -8.41 -1.18
C ALA A 629 -0.40 -9.86 -1.39
N LEU A 630 0.47 -10.36 -0.50
CA LEU A 630 1.07 -11.69 -0.60
C LEU A 630 0.68 -12.61 0.57
N TRP A 631 0.52 -12.04 1.77
CA TRP A 631 0.45 -12.79 3.01
C TRP A 631 -0.70 -12.31 3.88
N SER A 632 -1.42 -13.29 4.44
CA SER A 632 -2.29 -13.08 5.59
C SER A 632 -1.48 -13.29 6.88
N VAL A 633 -1.95 -12.66 7.95
CA VAL A 633 -1.43 -12.81 9.32
C VAL A 633 -2.60 -13.09 10.26
N ASN A 634 -2.33 -13.62 11.45
CA ASN A 634 -3.35 -14.15 12.38
C ASN A 634 -4.53 -13.19 12.61
N ASN A 635 -4.28 -11.89 12.85
CA ASN A 635 -5.32 -10.87 13.08
C ASN A 635 -5.76 -10.08 11.82
N SER A 636 -5.26 -10.45 10.63
CA SER A 636 -5.61 -9.83 9.36
C SER A 636 -5.50 -10.83 8.21
N LEU A 637 -6.60 -11.55 7.96
CA LEU A 637 -6.69 -12.56 6.89
C LEU A 637 -7.36 -12.01 5.62
N THR A 638 -7.04 -12.63 4.48
CA THR A 638 -7.59 -12.32 3.17
C THR A 638 -8.14 -13.59 2.53
N MET A 639 -9.36 -13.50 2.02
CA MET A 639 -10.05 -14.52 1.25
C MET A 639 -10.25 -14.02 -0.18
N VAL A 640 -10.15 -14.94 -1.14
CA VAL A 640 -10.17 -14.70 -2.58
C VAL A 640 -11.14 -15.70 -3.20
N VAL A 641 -12.10 -15.22 -3.98
CA VAL A 641 -13.01 -16.04 -4.79
C VAL A 641 -12.86 -15.64 -6.26
N GLU A 642 -12.67 -16.62 -7.14
CA GLU A 642 -12.63 -16.47 -8.60
C GLU A 642 -13.83 -17.21 -9.20
N GLU A 643 -14.76 -16.47 -9.80
CA GLU A 643 -16.09 -16.98 -10.13
C GLU A 643 -16.63 -16.49 -11.48
N SER A 644 -17.69 -17.12 -11.97
CA SER A 644 -18.30 -16.80 -13.27
C SER A 644 -19.82 -16.90 -13.26
N LEU A 645 -20.50 -15.80 -13.58
CA LEU A 645 -21.97 -15.75 -13.66
C LEU A 645 -22.44 -15.31 -15.06
N SER A 646 -23.62 -15.75 -15.50
CA SER A 646 -24.25 -15.17 -16.70
C SER A 646 -25.13 -13.98 -16.26
N PRO A 647 -24.75 -12.72 -16.54
CA PRO A 647 -25.45 -11.55 -16.00
C PRO A 647 -26.86 -11.39 -16.59
N PHE A 648 -27.10 -11.92 -17.79
CA PHE A 648 -28.34 -11.77 -18.53
C PHE A 648 -28.84 -13.11 -19.10
N LYS A 649 -30.10 -13.13 -19.54
CA LYS A 649 -30.71 -14.19 -20.35
C LYS A 649 -31.72 -13.61 -21.31
N ARG A 650 -32.09 -14.35 -22.36
CA ARG A 650 -33.24 -13.99 -23.21
C ARG A 650 -34.16 -15.17 -23.51
N GLU A 651 -35.43 -15.04 -23.13
CA GLU A 651 -36.48 -15.95 -23.58
C GLU A 651 -36.97 -15.57 -25.00
N THR A 652 -37.33 -16.58 -25.79
CA THR A 652 -37.76 -16.42 -27.19
C THR A 652 -38.88 -15.38 -27.34
N GLY A 653 -38.66 -14.38 -28.20
CA GLY A 653 -39.60 -13.29 -28.45
C GLY A 653 -39.62 -12.17 -27.40
N LYS A 654 -38.89 -12.31 -26.28
CA LYS A 654 -38.75 -11.27 -25.25
C LYS A 654 -37.47 -10.45 -25.41
N GLN A 655 -37.39 -9.36 -24.65
CA GLN A 655 -36.14 -8.62 -24.43
C GLN A 655 -35.29 -9.36 -23.38
N PRO A 656 -33.95 -9.24 -23.41
CA PRO A 656 -33.10 -9.82 -22.37
C PRO A 656 -33.39 -9.23 -20.98
N THR A 657 -33.35 -10.08 -19.94
CA THR A 657 -33.50 -9.70 -18.53
C THR A 657 -32.21 -9.94 -17.75
N LEU A 658 -32.15 -9.51 -16.49
CA LEU A 658 -31.15 -10.05 -15.55
C LEU A 658 -31.38 -11.57 -15.37
N ARG A 659 -30.34 -12.30 -14.99
CA ARG A 659 -30.37 -13.76 -14.88
C ARG A 659 -29.83 -14.26 -13.53
N ASP A 660 -28.52 -14.45 -13.42
CA ASP A 660 -27.88 -15.05 -12.24
C ASP A 660 -27.44 -13.95 -11.25
N MET A 661 -27.39 -14.29 -9.97
CA MET A 661 -26.63 -13.57 -8.94
C MET A 661 -25.94 -14.58 -8.02
N HIS A 662 -24.79 -14.21 -7.46
CA HIS A 662 -24.00 -15.09 -6.60
C HIS A 662 -24.06 -14.60 -5.15
N LEU A 663 -24.35 -15.51 -4.23
CA LEU A 663 -24.17 -15.28 -2.79
C LEU A 663 -22.94 -16.07 -2.33
N HIS A 664 -22.00 -15.35 -1.72
CA HIS A 664 -20.83 -15.93 -1.10
C HIS A 664 -21.06 -16.00 0.42
N SER A 665 -21.31 -17.21 0.90
CA SER A 665 -21.38 -17.53 2.33
C SER A 665 -19.95 -17.87 2.77
N LEU A 666 -19.11 -16.85 2.87
CA LEU A 666 -17.69 -17.02 3.11
C LEU A 666 -17.44 -17.57 4.53
N PRO A 667 -16.34 -18.32 4.76
CA PRO A 667 -16.02 -18.92 6.06
C PRO A 667 -15.65 -17.83 7.07
N TRP A 668 -16.65 -17.20 7.67
CA TRP A 668 -16.45 -16.19 8.72
C TRP A 668 -16.01 -16.88 10.02
N PRO A 669 -15.02 -16.32 10.76
CA PRO A 669 -14.71 -16.76 12.11
C PRO A 669 -15.77 -16.20 13.09
N ILE A 670 -17.03 -16.66 12.94
CA ILE A 670 -18.23 -16.11 13.60
C ILE A 670 -18.08 -16.14 15.13
N ASP A 671 -17.69 -17.28 15.70
CA ASP A 671 -17.53 -17.43 17.16
C ASP A 671 -16.47 -16.48 17.71
N VAL A 672 -15.33 -16.32 17.01
CA VAL A 672 -14.25 -15.42 17.44
C VAL A 672 -14.63 -13.95 17.26
N LEU A 673 -15.26 -13.56 16.15
CA LEU A 673 -15.76 -12.19 15.95
C LEU A 673 -16.88 -11.84 16.93
N GLY A 674 -17.79 -12.78 17.20
CA GLY A 674 -18.78 -12.67 18.28
C GLY A 674 -18.10 -12.52 19.64
N SER A 675 -17.04 -13.29 19.89
CA SER A 675 -16.30 -13.24 21.16
C SER A 675 -15.66 -11.86 21.43
N LEU A 676 -15.16 -11.20 20.38
CA LEU A 676 -14.57 -9.85 20.43
C LEU A 676 -15.60 -8.74 20.71
N GLY A 677 -16.89 -8.95 20.47
CA GLY A 677 -17.97 -8.04 20.87
C GLY A 677 -17.84 -6.63 20.26
N GLU A 678 -17.75 -5.61 21.12
CA GLU A 678 -17.69 -4.19 20.76
C GLU A 678 -16.35 -3.73 20.14
N THR A 679 -15.33 -4.59 20.10
CA THR A 679 -14.02 -4.29 19.51
C THR A 679 -14.16 -3.74 18.08
N ARG A 680 -13.40 -2.70 17.75
CA ARG A 680 -13.42 -2.10 16.42
C ARG A 680 -12.67 -2.98 15.42
N VAL A 681 -13.34 -3.31 14.32
CA VAL A 681 -12.78 -4.11 13.23
C VAL A 681 -13.04 -3.46 11.88
N GLU A 682 -12.15 -3.73 10.93
CA GLU A 682 -12.28 -3.33 9.54
C GLU A 682 -12.59 -4.55 8.67
N MET A 683 -13.53 -4.41 7.73
CA MET A 683 -13.72 -5.34 6.63
C MET A 683 -13.55 -4.58 5.32
N ARG A 684 -12.60 -4.99 4.49
CA ARG A 684 -12.42 -4.45 3.14
C ARG A 684 -13.00 -5.42 2.13
N VAL A 685 -13.72 -4.90 1.13
CA VAL A 685 -14.21 -5.68 -0.01
C VAL A 685 -13.74 -5.05 -1.30
N THR A 686 -13.19 -5.85 -2.21
CA THR A 686 -12.78 -5.46 -3.56
C THR A 686 -13.36 -6.43 -4.58
N LEU A 687 -14.15 -5.92 -5.52
CA LEU A 687 -14.72 -6.66 -6.65
C LEU A 687 -14.07 -6.17 -7.94
N SER A 688 -13.52 -7.09 -8.72
CA SER A 688 -12.78 -6.83 -9.95
C SER A 688 -13.30 -7.75 -11.05
N TYR A 689 -13.69 -7.18 -12.19
CA TYR A 689 -14.09 -7.93 -13.39
C TYR A 689 -13.64 -7.15 -14.63
N PHE A 690 -13.65 -7.76 -15.82
CA PHE A 690 -13.39 -7.04 -17.07
C PHE A 690 -14.67 -6.89 -17.91
N ILE A 691 -14.82 -5.73 -18.54
CA ILE A 691 -15.92 -5.42 -19.47
C ILE A 691 -15.44 -5.48 -20.92
N GLU A 692 -16.33 -5.82 -21.85
CA GLU A 692 -16.09 -5.62 -23.28
C GLU A 692 -16.51 -4.19 -23.64
N PRO A 693 -15.66 -3.39 -24.31
CA PRO A 693 -15.93 -1.98 -24.57
C PRO A 693 -16.83 -1.74 -25.80
N ASN A 694 -17.71 -0.75 -25.70
CA ASN A 694 -18.56 -0.26 -26.80
C ASN A 694 -18.42 1.27 -26.95
N PRO A 695 -17.37 1.79 -27.61
CA PRO A 695 -17.08 3.23 -27.73
C PRO A 695 -18.07 4.08 -28.55
N SER A 696 -19.26 3.58 -28.85
CA SER A 696 -20.23 4.29 -29.69
C SER A 696 -20.76 5.55 -28.99
N ARG A 697 -20.43 6.74 -29.51
CA ARG A 697 -20.81 8.07 -28.96
C ARG A 697 -22.32 8.40 -29.11
N ARG A 698 -23.19 7.56 -28.52
CA ARG A 698 -24.67 7.61 -28.66
C ARG A 698 -25.44 7.77 -27.34
N GLY A 699 -24.75 8.16 -26.26
CA GLY A 699 -25.34 8.67 -25.02
C GLY A 699 -25.32 7.68 -23.85
N VAL A 700 -24.84 8.14 -22.69
CA VAL A 700 -24.50 7.30 -21.53
C VAL A 700 -25.71 6.60 -20.90
N ARG A 701 -26.88 7.25 -20.86
CA ARG A 701 -28.13 6.68 -20.31
C ARG A 701 -28.99 5.96 -21.37
N SER A 702 -28.37 5.26 -22.32
CA SER A 702 -29.07 4.64 -23.46
C SER A 702 -28.70 3.17 -23.65
N ARG A 703 -29.25 2.53 -24.70
CA ARG A 703 -28.84 1.20 -25.19
C ARG A 703 -27.41 1.12 -25.78
N TYR A 704 -26.63 2.18 -25.58
CA TYR A 704 -25.25 2.35 -26.06
C TYR A 704 -24.31 2.64 -24.88
N ARG A 705 -24.55 1.97 -23.74
CA ARG A 705 -23.60 1.85 -22.62
C ARG A 705 -22.23 1.38 -23.13
N TYR A 706 -21.17 1.77 -22.42
CA TYR A 706 -19.80 1.41 -22.79
C TYR A 706 -19.48 -0.01 -22.35
N GLU A 707 -19.92 -0.36 -21.14
CA GLU A 707 -19.80 -1.63 -20.47
C GLU A 707 -20.73 -2.70 -21.04
N SER A 708 -20.20 -3.91 -21.28
CA SER A 708 -20.97 -5.09 -21.70
C SER A 708 -22.02 -5.49 -20.68
N HIS A 709 -21.59 -5.54 -19.42
CA HIS A 709 -22.35 -5.73 -18.21
C HIS A 709 -21.72 -4.85 -17.11
N GLY A 710 -22.44 -4.60 -16.01
CA GLY A 710 -21.82 -4.12 -14.78
C GLY A 710 -22.09 -5.11 -13.65
N LEU A 711 -21.13 -5.33 -12.75
CA LEU A 711 -21.33 -6.07 -11.50
C LEU A 711 -21.30 -5.11 -10.31
N ARG A 712 -22.01 -5.48 -9.24
CA ARG A 712 -22.03 -4.78 -7.96
C ARG A 712 -21.80 -5.81 -6.86
N PHE A 713 -21.18 -5.38 -5.77
CA PHE A 713 -21.21 -6.12 -4.52
C PHE A 713 -22.03 -5.34 -3.48
N ASP A 714 -22.70 -6.07 -2.61
CA ASP A 714 -23.08 -5.56 -1.30
C ASP A 714 -22.98 -6.67 -0.25
N VAL A 715 -23.16 -6.33 1.02
CA VAL A 715 -23.01 -7.26 2.15
C VAL A 715 -24.30 -7.29 2.98
N LYS A 716 -24.63 -8.46 3.52
CA LYS A 716 -25.65 -8.66 4.57
C LYS A 716 -25.44 -7.65 5.71
N ARG A 717 -26.51 -7.15 6.32
CA ARG A 717 -26.43 -6.26 7.51
C ARG A 717 -26.65 -7.07 8.80
N PRO A 718 -26.18 -6.60 9.97
CA PRO A 718 -26.20 -7.40 11.20
C PRO A 718 -27.61 -7.84 11.62
N THR A 719 -28.60 -6.96 11.45
CA THR A 719 -30.02 -7.21 11.76
C THR A 719 -30.83 -7.74 10.57
N GLU A 720 -30.16 -8.19 9.50
CA GLU A 720 -30.77 -8.55 8.23
C GLU A 720 -30.49 -10.02 7.90
N SER A 721 -31.53 -10.82 7.71
CA SER A 721 -31.37 -12.20 7.22
C SER A 721 -30.80 -12.27 5.81
N THR A 722 -30.25 -13.42 5.44
CA THR A 722 -29.86 -13.72 4.06
C THR A 722 -31.01 -13.50 3.07
N ASP A 723 -32.26 -13.78 3.44
CA ASP A 723 -33.44 -13.52 2.59
C ASP A 723 -33.87 -12.04 2.53
N GLU A 724 -33.53 -11.22 3.53
CA GLU A 724 -33.63 -9.75 3.46
C GLU A 724 -32.52 -9.15 2.63
N PHE A 725 -31.31 -9.69 2.76
CA PHE A 725 -30.17 -9.35 1.93
C PHE A 725 -30.46 -9.66 0.45
N ARG A 726 -30.89 -10.90 0.13
CA ARG A 726 -31.44 -11.34 -1.17
C ARG A 726 -32.48 -10.33 -1.68
N ARG A 727 -33.51 -10.00 -0.89
CA ARG A 727 -34.53 -8.98 -1.26
C ARG A 727 -33.90 -7.66 -1.68
N ARG A 728 -32.93 -7.18 -0.89
CA ARG A 728 -32.35 -5.85 -1.03
C ARG A 728 -31.43 -5.72 -2.24
N ILE A 729 -30.56 -6.71 -2.48
CA ILE A 729 -29.71 -6.71 -3.68
C ILE A 729 -30.54 -6.91 -4.96
N ASN A 730 -31.59 -7.75 -4.91
CA ASN A 730 -32.53 -7.91 -6.01
C ASN A 730 -33.22 -6.59 -6.36
N LEU A 731 -33.82 -5.90 -5.38
CA LEU A 731 -34.44 -4.59 -5.58
C LEU A 731 -33.45 -3.56 -6.12
N ALA A 732 -32.20 -3.54 -5.63
CA ALA A 732 -31.16 -2.62 -6.09
C ALA A 732 -30.76 -2.89 -7.55
N ALA A 733 -30.55 -4.15 -7.93
CA ALA A 733 -30.24 -4.56 -9.31
C ALA A 733 -31.33 -4.13 -10.30
N ARG A 734 -32.59 -4.30 -9.90
CA ARG A 734 -33.75 -3.87 -10.69
C ARG A 734 -33.89 -2.36 -10.79
N ASP A 735 -33.78 -1.64 -9.67
CA ASP A 735 -33.91 -0.18 -9.68
C ASP A 735 -32.79 0.49 -10.50
N GLU A 736 -31.54 -0.02 -10.44
CA GLU A 736 -30.45 0.48 -11.30
C GLU A 736 -30.69 0.18 -12.80
N ASP A 737 -31.28 -0.97 -13.14
CA ASP A 737 -31.64 -1.36 -14.51
C ASP A 737 -32.82 -0.54 -15.07
N GLU A 738 -33.85 -0.28 -14.26
CA GLU A 738 -34.97 0.62 -14.62
C GLU A 738 -34.59 2.11 -14.58
N GLY A 739 -33.36 2.44 -14.15
CA GLY A 739 -32.86 3.82 -14.01
C GLY A 739 -33.48 4.60 -12.85
N ILE A 740 -34.11 3.91 -11.91
CA ILE A 740 -34.81 4.45 -10.75
C ILE A 740 -33.80 4.72 -9.63
N GLN A 741 -33.76 5.97 -9.15
CA GLN A 741 -32.97 6.33 -7.98
C GLN A 741 -33.81 6.23 -6.69
N ARG A 742 -33.89 5.03 -6.10
CA ARG A 742 -34.35 4.86 -4.71
C ARG A 742 -33.17 4.83 -3.75
N ASN A 743 -33.39 5.36 -2.54
CA ASN A 743 -32.41 5.37 -1.47
C ASN A 743 -32.59 4.10 -0.62
N SER A 744 -31.91 2.99 -0.97
CA SER A 744 -32.07 1.63 -0.41
C SER A 744 -31.56 1.44 1.04
N GLY A 745 -31.48 2.53 1.80
CA GLY A 745 -30.77 2.62 3.08
C GLY A 745 -29.26 2.59 2.86
N ASN A 746 -28.57 3.68 3.18
CA ASN A 746 -27.11 3.75 3.16
C ASN A 746 -26.59 3.25 4.52
N ASP A 747 -25.79 2.18 4.53
CA ASP A 747 -25.07 1.77 5.74
C ASP A 747 -23.95 2.81 6.01
N PRO A 748 -24.01 3.55 7.14
CA PRO A 748 -23.13 4.67 7.39
C PRO A 748 -21.67 4.25 7.62
N ALA A 749 -21.43 3.00 8.04
CA ALA A 749 -20.10 2.48 8.40
C ALA A 749 -19.22 2.10 7.20
N TRP A 750 -19.75 2.14 5.97
CA TRP A 750 -18.92 2.13 4.75
C TRP A 750 -18.31 3.50 4.47
N LEU A 751 -17.00 3.55 4.28
CA LEU A 751 -16.25 4.79 4.10
C LEU A 751 -16.60 5.53 2.80
N ILE A 752 -16.81 4.78 1.71
CA ILE A 752 -17.10 5.32 0.37
C ILE A 752 -18.59 5.16 0.04
N GLY A 753 -19.13 3.94 0.22
CA GLY A 753 -20.55 3.63 0.03
C GLY A 753 -21.02 3.56 -1.43
N THR A 754 -22.22 2.98 -1.61
CA THR A 754 -22.77 2.54 -2.90
C THR A 754 -22.89 3.63 -3.98
N GLN A 755 -23.06 4.90 -3.60
CA GLN A 755 -23.15 6.01 -4.56
C GLN A 755 -21.81 6.37 -5.22
N ALA A 756 -20.69 6.01 -4.59
CA ALA A 756 -19.34 6.40 -4.99
C ALA A 756 -18.45 5.20 -5.36
N ARG A 757 -18.59 4.06 -4.67
CA ARG A 757 -17.73 2.87 -4.84
C ARG A 757 -17.93 2.10 -6.15
N HIS A 758 -19.03 2.36 -6.86
CA HIS A 758 -19.41 1.62 -8.08
C HIS A 758 -19.15 2.44 -9.35
N ARG A 759 -17.90 2.44 -9.82
CA ARG A 759 -17.39 3.24 -10.95
C ARG A 759 -16.34 2.44 -11.73
N GLY A 760 -16.54 2.24 -13.04
CA GLY A 760 -15.64 1.39 -13.84
C GLY A 760 -15.95 -0.11 -13.68
N SER A 761 -14.90 -0.95 -13.75
CA SER A 761 -14.97 -2.42 -13.59
C SER A 761 -14.27 -2.94 -12.32
N LEU A 762 -13.77 -2.01 -11.50
CA LEU A 762 -13.04 -2.26 -10.26
C LEU A 762 -13.70 -1.44 -9.14
N HIS A 763 -14.22 -2.13 -8.12
CA HIS A 763 -14.98 -1.52 -7.02
C HIS A 763 -14.33 -1.90 -5.69
N GLY A 764 -14.10 -0.93 -4.82
CA GLY A 764 -13.50 -1.16 -3.50
C GLY A 764 -14.14 -0.28 -2.43
N ASP A 765 -14.31 -0.81 -1.22
CA ASP A 765 -14.85 -0.08 -0.07
C ASP A 765 -14.36 -0.69 1.25
N ILE A 766 -14.31 0.12 2.29
CA ILE A 766 -13.90 -0.28 3.64
C ILE A 766 -15.08 -0.04 4.58
N TRP A 767 -15.48 -1.08 5.30
CA TRP A 767 -16.48 -1.03 6.36
C TRP A 767 -15.80 -1.07 7.73
N GLN A 768 -16.28 -0.22 8.66
CA GLN A 768 -15.72 -0.10 10.01
C GLN A 768 -16.82 -0.19 11.07
N GLY A 769 -16.91 -1.30 11.80
CA GLY A 769 -17.93 -1.52 12.83
C GLY A 769 -17.40 -2.24 14.07
N THR A 770 -18.30 -2.89 14.81
CA THR A 770 -17.92 -3.80 15.91
C THR A 770 -17.69 -5.21 15.38
N ALA A 771 -16.96 -6.04 16.12
CA ALA A 771 -16.73 -7.43 15.75
C ALA A 771 -18.04 -8.25 15.78
N ALA A 772 -18.94 -7.99 16.74
CA ALA A 772 -20.28 -8.60 16.78
C ALA A 772 -21.16 -8.18 15.58
N ASP A 773 -21.10 -6.91 15.14
CA ASP A 773 -21.72 -6.49 13.89
C ASP A 773 -21.14 -7.31 12.72
N LEU A 774 -19.82 -7.49 12.64
CA LEU A 774 -19.16 -8.18 11.52
C LEU A 774 -19.46 -9.68 11.47
N ALA A 775 -19.49 -10.35 12.62
CA ALA A 775 -19.86 -11.76 12.73
C ALA A 775 -21.22 -12.02 12.05
N SER A 776 -22.16 -11.10 12.24
CA SER A 776 -23.52 -11.17 11.69
C SER A 776 -23.61 -10.90 10.17
N ARG A 777 -22.52 -10.52 9.49
CA ARG A 777 -22.47 -10.09 8.07
C ARG A 777 -21.99 -11.16 7.07
N GLU A 778 -21.99 -12.44 7.47
CA GLU A 778 -21.44 -13.63 6.78
C GLU A 778 -21.71 -13.82 5.26
N VAL A 779 -22.67 -13.10 4.66
CA VAL A 779 -23.02 -13.26 3.23
C VAL A 779 -22.72 -11.99 2.43
N ILE A 780 -21.94 -12.15 1.35
CA ILE A 780 -21.62 -11.12 0.36
C ILE A 780 -22.29 -11.48 -0.96
N GLY A 781 -23.03 -10.54 -1.55
CA GLY A 781 -23.82 -10.76 -2.77
C GLY A 781 -23.22 -10.01 -3.95
N VAL A 782 -22.85 -10.74 -5.01
CA VAL A 782 -22.41 -10.19 -6.29
C VAL A 782 -23.55 -10.30 -7.30
N TYR A 783 -23.94 -9.18 -7.90
CA TYR A 783 -25.12 -9.12 -8.77
C TYR A 783 -24.94 -8.24 -10.01
N PRO A 784 -25.59 -8.57 -11.13
CA PRO A 784 -25.46 -7.85 -12.39
C PRO A 784 -26.35 -6.61 -12.49
N THR A 785 -25.90 -5.66 -13.30
CA THR A 785 -26.58 -4.42 -13.70
C THR A 785 -26.50 -4.24 -15.22
N SER A 786 -27.39 -3.42 -15.77
CA SER A 786 -27.54 -3.22 -17.22
C SER A 786 -26.25 -2.87 -17.97
N GLY A 787 -26.07 -3.43 -19.17
CA GLY A 787 -24.95 -3.16 -20.08
C GLY A 787 -25.34 -3.37 -21.56
N TRP A 788 -24.37 -3.27 -22.47
CA TRP A 788 -24.66 -3.38 -23.90
C TRP A 788 -24.99 -4.81 -24.38
N TRP A 789 -24.51 -5.87 -23.72
CA TRP A 789 -24.92 -7.26 -24.02
C TRP A 789 -26.45 -7.41 -23.92
N LYS A 790 -27.03 -6.89 -22.83
CA LYS A 790 -28.48 -6.88 -22.59
C LYS A 790 -29.22 -5.96 -23.55
N THR A 791 -28.72 -4.74 -23.76
CA THR A 791 -29.47 -3.67 -24.45
C THR A 791 -29.28 -3.66 -25.97
N ARG A 792 -28.38 -4.50 -26.51
CA ARG A 792 -28.18 -4.72 -27.96
C ARG A 792 -28.41 -6.18 -28.36
N PRO A 793 -29.64 -6.74 -28.22
CA PRO A 793 -29.90 -8.15 -28.49
C PRO A 793 -29.66 -8.62 -29.93
N ALA A 794 -29.46 -7.71 -30.88
CA ALA A 794 -29.03 -8.04 -32.25
C ALA A 794 -27.53 -8.39 -32.38
N LEU A 795 -26.77 -8.38 -31.27
CA LEU A 795 -25.38 -8.86 -31.20
C LEU A 795 -25.26 -10.22 -30.49
N GLU A 796 -26.36 -10.77 -29.98
CA GLU A 796 -26.47 -12.12 -29.40
C GLU A 796 -25.50 -12.47 -28.23
N ARG A 797 -24.81 -11.47 -27.66
CA ARG A 797 -23.99 -11.60 -26.42
C ARG A 797 -24.81 -11.69 -25.11
N TYR A 798 -26.13 -11.81 -25.16
CA TYR A 798 -26.99 -11.75 -23.96
C TYR A 798 -27.05 -13.03 -23.12
N ASP A 799 -26.50 -14.15 -23.59
CA ASP A 799 -26.36 -15.39 -22.82
C ASP A 799 -24.87 -15.71 -22.51
N GLN A 800 -23.98 -14.73 -22.62
CA GLN A 800 -22.55 -14.85 -22.27
C GLN A 800 -22.34 -14.95 -20.75
N SER A 801 -21.20 -15.51 -20.34
CA SER A 801 -20.74 -15.51 -18.95
C SER A 801 -19.73 -14.38 -18.69
N ALA A 802 -19.59 -13.96 -17.44
CA ALA A 802 -18.66 -12.93 -17.00
C ALA A 802 -17.86 -13.43 -15.79
N ARG A 803 -16.52 -13.43 -15.93
CA ARG A 803 -15.59 -13.71 -14.83
C ARG A 803 -15.54 -12.54 -13.84
N TYR A 804 -15.33 -12.83 -12.57
CA TYR A 804 -14.95 -11.82 -11.59
C TYR A 804 -14.09 -12.41 -10.46
N ALA A 805 -13.31 -11.54 -9.83
CA ALA A 805 -12.57 -11.78 -8.62
C ALA A 805 -13.19 -10.97 -7.47
N LEU A 806 -13.46 -11.63 -6.34
CA LEU A 806 -13.90 -11.02 -5.10
C LEU A 806 -12.83 -11.25 -4.03
N VAL A 807 -12.19 -10.17 -3.58
CA VAL A 807 -11.17 -10.21 -2.52
C VAL A 807 -11.74 -9.52 -1.28
N VAL A 808 -11.65 -10.19 -0.14
CA VAL A 808 -12.20 -9.73 1.14
C VAL A 808 -11.20 -9.96 2.26
N SER A 809 -10.94 -8.94 3.07
CA SER A 809 -10.14 -9.08 4.28
C SER A 809 -10.90 -8.63 5.50
N ILE A 810 -10.58 -9.28 6.62
CA ILE A 810 -11.05 -8.93 7.97
C ILE A 810 -9.80 -8.63 8.80
N LYS A 811 -9.79 -7.46 9.44
CA LYS A 811 -8.66 -6.91 10.19
C LYS A 811 -9.14 -6.47 11.56
N ALA A 812 -8.56 -7.04 12.62
CA ALA A 812 -8.81 -6.69 14.01
C ALA A 812 -7.55 -6.02 14.60
N PRO A 813 -7.32 -4.72 14.32
CA PRO A 813 -6.02 -4.09 14.56
C PRO A 813 -5.72 -3.83 16.04
N GLU A 814 -6.74 -3.81 16.91
CA GLU A 814 -6.60 -3.51 18.35
C GLU A 814 -6.45 -4.77 19.24
N VAL A 815 -6.37 -5.97 18.64
CA VAL A 815 -6.35 -7.25 19.38
C VAL A 815 -5.43 -8.29 18.72
N ASP A 816 -4.65 -8.99 19.54
CA ASP A 816 -4.01 -10.26 19.17
C ASP A 816 -5.07 -11.37 19.16
N VAL A 817 -5.46 -11.81 17.96
CA VAL A 817 -6.51 -12.79 17.72
C VAL A 817 -6.18 -13.61 16.48
N ASP A 818 -6.30 -14.93 16.57
CA ASP A 818 -6.06 -15.82 15.43
C ASP A 818 -7.35 -16.08 14.64
N LEU A 819 -7.70 -15.10 13.82
CA LEU A 819 -8.78 -15.23 12.84
C LEU A 819 -8.37 -16.23 11.74
N TYR A 820 -7.08 -16.32 11.40
CA TYR A 820 -6.60 -17.15 10.30
C TYR A 820 -6.81 -18.65 10.57
N THR A 821 -6.39 -19.14 11.73
CA THR A 821 -6.50 -20.58 12.08
C THR A 821 -7.95 -21.05 12.10
N GLU A 822 -8.89 -20.24 12.59
CA GLU A 822 -10.32 -20.60 12.58
C GLU A 822 -10.88 -20.70 11.16
N VAL A 823 -10.54 -19.77 10.26
CA VAL A 823 -10.94 -19.85 8.85
C VAL A 823 -10.30 -21.07 8.17
N ALA A 824 -9.04 -21.40 8.50
CA ALA A 824 -8.39 -22.61 8.00
C ALA A 824 -9.11 -23.90 8.47
N ASN A 825 -9.57 -23.95 9.72
CA ASN A 825 -10.33 -25.08 10.26
C ASN A 825 -11.66 -25.29 9.52
N VAL A 826 -12.40 -24.21 9.24
CA VAL A 826 -13.66 -24.26 8.48
C VAL A 826 -13.41 -24.73 7.04
N VAL A 827 -12.46 -24.13 6.34
CA VAL A 827 -12.12 -24.48 4.95
C VAL A 827 -11.65 -25.94 4.82
N ALA A 828 -10.82 -26.42 5.74
CA ALA A 828 -10.39 -27.82 5.75
C ALA A 828 -11.56 -28.80 5.97
N SER A 829 -12.52 -28.42 6.83
CA SER A 829 -13.67 -29.27 7.16
C SER A 829 -14.65 -29.45 6.01
N GLU A 830 -14.83 -28.45 5.15
CA GLU A 830 -15.70 -28.60 3.96
C GLU A 830 -15.02 -29.42 2.85
N VAL A 831 -13.70 -29.29 2.66
CA VAL A 831 -12.95 -30.09 1.67
C VAL A 831 -12.96 -31.59 2.01
N GLU A 832 -13.00 -31.99 3.29
CA GLU A 832 -13.18 -33.39 3.69
C GLU A 832 -14.62 -33.93 3.48
N ILE A 833 -15.60 -33.07 3.17
CA ILE A 833 -17.01 -33.45 2.94
C ILE A 833 -17.33 -33.64 1.45
N GLU A 834 -16.56 -33.02 0.54
CA GLU A 834 -16.73 -33.16 -0.92
C GLU A 834 -15.94 -34.33 -1.57
N ALA A 835 -15.12 -35.07 -0.80
CA ALA A 835 -14.15 -36.08 -1.27
C ALA A 835 -14.61 -37.56 -1.12
#